data_AF-A0A1Z8JKU2-F1
#
_entry.id   AF-A0A1Z8JKU2-F1
#
_cell.length_a   1.000
_cell.length_b   1.000
_cell.length_c   1.000
_cell.angle_alpha   90.00
_cell.angle_beta   90.00
_cell.angle_gamma   90.00
#
_symmetry.space_group_name_H-M   'P 1'
#
loop_
_entity.id
_entity.type
_entity.pdbx_description
1 polymer ?
#
loop_
_entity_poly.entity_id
_entity_poly.type
_entity_poly.pdbx_seq_one_letter_code
_entity_poly.pdbx_strand_id
1 'polypeptide(L)'
;MRVGYLGPAGTYSYQAAVQHFPNANGEVEYLPQKSIGACFQSMNDGSVDYAIVPFENSTNGQVIFTFDLIVDWFVGGKANFQVVGEEYVAIHHALVGYAASINGIKEVHSHPQVWGQCRNILAKLESPIQVDESSTAAAVLAVSKLRSLSVAALAPLSAAHVHNVPIIQSPVEDDPSNTTRFLVLGRQHYSADRKIAGSPTKLPRRAIVIANHQMYTDWLYIWYLAYRNVGDMGAHIYIIMKESLKKLPILGYGMINYSFVFLARNWQRDAEKMACQFNETSKRDSFWMLIFPEGTNMSHNNREKSHQWARKTNKPIWNGVLLPRVKGLQLAVKEMGNQVITLTMGYKGCSLDRMAQDVFNVVQLYIWGNQPPLVSILIDVQTIDREVEPWIESHWQEKENEMLHYYSNGDFDGVYVDVPLVVGDKLVHILLLGALLSSLVAIYYKYLNRVKRVGRGPGSGLGKTSGRGQKGQKARSSVPDWFEGGQTPLWKLFPKRGFYRHQKLILNEVKLSTIQKFYEQGKLENVKLLDMKTMKDLGMVTGSMNDGVAILKDTENYTCPIPVETTKATGPAIKVIESAGATFTSVYYSRGVGFRAHHSPDWFLENKGYLPLRARPIARRDIQSYSNPEKRGYLTGSDYIKNIHVGGKRIEKKVKKTPLDLEVESASKDNSNGSFVRSAIVSFADLKL
;
A
#
# COMPACT_ATOMS: atom_id res chain seq x y z
N MET A 1 0.31 -20.92 40.27
CA MET A 1 -0.47 -20.32 39.15
C MET A 1 -0.88 -21.44 38.20
N ARG A 2 -2.18 -21.57 37.89
CA ARG A 2 -2.73 -22.65 37.06
C ARG A 2 -3.02 -22.15 35.65
N VAL A 3 -2.41 -22.75 34.64
CA VAL A 3 -2.54 -22.35 33.24
C VAL A 3 -3.19 -23.48 32.44
N GLY A 4 -4.41 -23.25 31.96
CA GLY A 4 -5.12 -24.14 31.05
C GLY A 4 -4.64 -24.00 29.61
N TYR A 5 -4.51 -25.10 28.88
CA TYR A 5 -4.16 -25.08 27.45
C TYR A 5 -4.83 -26.24 26.72
N LEU A 6 -4.94 -26.15 25.39
CA LEU A 6 -5.42 -27.26 24.57
C LEU A 6 -4.41 -28.42 24.58
N GLY A 7 -4.75 -29.50 25.28
CA GLY A 7 -3.89 -30.67 25.47
C GLY A 7 -3.82 -31.57 24.23
N PRO A 8 -2.98 -32.62 24.28
CA PRO A 8 -2.16 -33.07 25.41
C PRO A 8 -0.85 -32.26 25.61
N ALA A 9 -0.06 -32.58 26.64
CA ALA A 9 1.23 -31.93 26.90
C ALA A 9 2.21 -32.12 25.72
N GLY A 10 2.96 -31.08 25.37
CA GLY A 10 3.85 -31.09 24.20
C GLY A 10 3.23 -30.57 22.90
N THR A 11 1.96 -30.16 22.89
CA THR A 11 1.35 -29.45 21.74
C THR A 11 1.93 -28.04 21.57
N TYR A 12 1.60 -27.38 20.45
CA TYR A 12 1.91 -25.96 20.26
C TYR A 12 1.22 -25.05 21.28
N SER A 13 0.02 -25.42 21.77
CA SER A 13 -0.64 -24.71 22.87
C SER A 13 0.10 -24.86 24.20
N TYR A 14 0.72 -26.02 24.46
CA TYR A 14 1.61 -26.20 25.60
C TYR A 14 2.88 -25.36 25.46
N GLN A 15 3.48 -25.31 24.27
CA GLN A 15 4.65 -24.47 24.00
C GLN A 15 4.33 -22.98 24.22
N ALA A 16 3.17 -22.50 23.74
CA ALA A 16 2.69 -21.15 24.02
C ALA A 16 2.55 -20.88 25.52
N ALA A 17 2.05 -21.86 26.29
CA ALA A 17 1.93 -21.75 27.74
C ALA A 17 3.28 -21.63 28.45
N VAL A 18 4.26 -22.41 28.04
CA VAL A 18 5.60 -22.38 28.62
C VAL A 18 6.34 -21.09 28.24
N GLN A 19 6.19 -20.61 27.00
CA GLN A 19 6.79 -19.36 26.55
C GLN A 19 6.21 -18.15 27.28
N HIS A 20 4.88 -18.07 27.39
CA HIS A 20 4.21 -16.95 28.03
C HIS A 20 4.34 -16.95 29.57
N PHE A 21 4.40 -18.14 30.18
CA PHE A 21 4.53 -18.32 31.62
C PHE A 21 5.74 -19.22 31.94
N PRO A 22 6.98 -18.70 31.94
CA PRO A 22 8.17 -19.52 32.20
C PRO A 22 8.17 -20.10 33.63
N ASN A 23 8.31 -21.42 33.76
CA ASN A 23 8.29 -22.10 35.06
C ASN A 23 9.67 -22.16 35.74
N ALA A 24 10.37 -21.03 35.86
CA ALA A 24 11.74 -20.98 36.42
C ALA A 24 11.81 -21.34 37.92
N ASN A 25 10.73 -21.11 38.67
CA ASN A 25 10.67 -21.32 40.13
C ASN A 25 9.75 -22.49 40.55
N GLY A 26 9.18 -23.25 39.60
CA GLY A 26 8.25 -24.35 39.90
C GLY A 26 6.84 -23.92 40.35
N GLU A 27 6.51 -22.62 40.22
CA GLU A 27 5.25 -22.03 40.70
C GLU A 27 4.08 -22.12 39.69
N VAL A 28 4.33 -22.65 38.48
CA VAL A 28 3.36 -22.76 37.39
C VAL A 28 2.93 -24.21 37.17
N GLU A 29 1.63 -24.46 37.24
CA GLU A 29 1.01 -25.75 36.94
C GLU A 29 0.26 -25.66 35.61
N TYR A 30 0.65 -26.47 34.63
CA TYR A 30 0.02 -26.51 33.30
C TYR A 30 -1.03 -27.61 33.23
N LEU A 31 -2.29 -27.25 33.00
CA LEU A 31 -3.43 -28.16 33.01
C LEU A 31 -3.97 -28.39 31.59
N PRO A 32 -3.81 -29.61 31.00
CA PRO A 32 -4.31 -29.91 29.67
C PRO A 32 -5.83 -30.00 29.65
N GLN A 33 -6.46 -29.34 28.67
CA GLN A 33 -7.90 -29.37 28.40
C GLN A 33 -8.21 -30.16 27.14
N LYS A 34 -9.35 -30.85 27.11
CA LYS A 34 -9.76 -31.73 26.00
C LYS A 34 -10.21 -30.98 24.74
N SER A 35 -10.65 -29.73 24.87
CA SER A 35 -11.15 -28.92 23.76
C SER A 35 -10.96 -27.43 24.03
N ILE A 36 -11.07 -26.62 22.98
CA ILE A 36 -11.02 -25.15 23.11
C ILE A 36 -12.19 -24.66 23.98
N GLY A 37 -13.39 -25.22 23.80
CA GLY A 37 -14.55 -24.87 24.65
C GLY A 37 -14.32 -25.17 26.13
N ALA A 38 -13.66 -26.29 26.45
CA ALA A 38 -13.28 -26.61 27.83
C ALA A 38 -12.27 -25.59 28.41
N CYS A 39 -11.39 -25.00 27.59
CA CYS A 39 -10.50 -23.93 28.04
C CYS A 39 -11.31 -22.68 28.49
N PHE A 40 -12.30 -22.26 27.70
CA PHE A 40 -13.18 -21.14 28.05
C PHE A 40 -14.02 -21.42 29.30
N GLN A 41 -14.60 -22.63 29.41
CA GLN A 41 -15.37 -23.04 30.59
C GLN A 41 -14.50 -23.10 31.85
N SER A 42 -13.31 -23.72 31.76
CA SER A 42 -12.38 -23.83 32.89
C SER A 42 -11.96 -22.47 33.46
N MET A 43 -11.81 -21.47 32.58
CA MET A 43 -11.50 -20.07 32.90
C MET A 43 -12.71 -19.37 33.56
N ASN A 44 -13.91 -19.61 33.03
CA ASN A 44 -15.14 -19.07 33.60
C ASN A 44 -15.42 -19.62 35.00
N ASP A 45 -15.20 -20.91 35.21
CA ASP A 45 -15.45 -21.59 36.49
C ASP A 45 -14.35 -21.30 37.53
N GLY A 46 -13.19 -20.79 37.09
CA GLY A 46 -12.07 -20.43 37.97
C GLY A 46 -11.21 -21.64 38.36
N SER A 47 -11.34 -22.74 37.62
CA SER A 47 -10.48 -23.92 37.73
C SER A 47 -9.05 -23.66 37.23
N VAL A 48 -8.89 -22.68 36.33
CA VAL A 48 -7.59 -22.16 35.89
C VAL A 48 -7.52 -20.65 36.10
N ASP A 49 -6.33 -20.13 36.33
CA ASP A 49 -6.08 -18.70 36.53
C ASP A 49 -5.86 -17.99 35.17
N TYR A 50 -5.29 -18.73 34.21
CA TYR A 50 -5.15 -18.32 32.82
C TYR A 50 -5.50 -19.48 31.88
N ALA A 51 -5.97 -19.18 30.66
CA ALA A 51 -6.20 -20.18 29.63
C ALA A 51 -5.64 -19.72 28.28
N ILE A 52 -5.01 -20.62 27.53
CA ILE A 52 -4.38 -20.33 26.24
C ILE A 52 -5.10 -21.06 25.12
N VAL A 53 -5.53 -20.30 24.12
CA VAL A 53 -6.33 -20.80 23.00
C VAL A 53 -5.75 -20.35 21.65
N PRO A 54 -5.74 -21.23 20.62
CA PRO A 54 -5.26 -20.85 19.29
C PRO A 54 -6.25 -19.92 18.60
N PHE A 55 -5.75 -18.90 17.89
CA PHE A 55 -6.58 -17.89 17.26
C PHE A 55 -6.40 -17.84 15.75
N GLU A 56 -5.16 -17.76 15.27
CA GLU A 56 -4.86 -17.61 13.85
C GLU A 56 -3.50 -18.25 13.51
N ASN A 57 -3.41 -18.90 12.36
CA ASN A 57 -2.15 -19.42 11.81
C ASN A 57 -1.85 -18.73 10.48
N SER A 58 -0.59 -18.34 10.25
CA SER A 58 -0.18 -17.59 9.04
C SER A 58 -0.41 -18.35 7.73
N THR A 59 -0.41 -19.68 7.76
CA THR A 59 -0.53 -20.53 6.56
C THR A 59 -1.95 -21.07 6.37
N ASN A 60 -2.62 -21.48 7.45
CA ASN A 60 -3.94 -22.12 7.41
C ASN A 60 -5.10 -21.18 7.77
N GLY A 61 -4.81 -19.93 8.15
CA GLY A 61 -5.79 -18.91 8.48
C GLY A 61 -6.37 -19.05 9.89
N GLN A 62 -7.57 -18.50 10.07
CA GLN A 62 -8.22 -18.33 11.37
C GLN A 62 -8.82 -19.62 11.94
N VAL A 63 -8.75 -19.78 13.26
CA VAL A 63 -9.39 -20.89 13.98
C VAL A 63 -10.85 -20.51 14.26
N ILE A 64 -11.73 -20.81 13.31
CA ILE A 64 -13.15 -20.42 13.31
C ILE A 64 -13.84 -20.74 14.66
N PHE A 65 -13.59 -21.92 15.22
CA PHE A 65 -14.20 -22.34 16.47
C PHE A 65 -13.85 -21.44 17.67
N THR A 66 -12.65 -20.84 17.69
CA THR A 66 -12.27 -19.86 18.72
C THR A 66 -13.04 -18.55 18.55
N PHE A 67 -13.30 -18.12 17.31
CA PHE A 67 -14.09 -16.92 17.04
C PHE A 67 -15.55 -17.08 17.47
N ASP A 68 -16.16 -18.21 17.17
CA ASP A 68 -17.54 -18.50 17.57
C ASP A 68 -17.69 -18.45 19.10
N LEU A 69 -16.75 -19.07 19.82
CA LEU A 69 -16.72 -19.01 21.29
C LEU A 69 -16.51 -17.60 21.82
N ILE A 70 -15.66 -16.79 21.20
CA ILE A 70 -15.48 -15.39 21.61
C ILE A 70 -16.79 -14.61 21.44
N VAL A 71 -17.51 -14.79 20.33
CA VAL A 71 -18.80 -14.15 20.11
C VAL A 71 -19.82 -14.60 21.18
N ASP A 72 -19.94 -15.90 21.39
CA ASP A 72 -20.92 -16.47 22.34
C ASP A 72 -20.69 -16.00 23.79
N TRP A 73 -19.44 -15.93 24.22
CA TRP A 73 -19.09 -15.57 25.59
C TRP A 73 -19.05 -14.06 25.84
N PHE A 74 -18.50 -13.27 24.90
CA PHE A 74 -18.27 -11.83 25.10
C PHE A 74 -19.41 -10.94 24.58
N VAL A 75 -20.06 -11.28 23.46
CA VAL A 75 -21.17 -10.46 22.94
C VAL A 75 -22.45 -10.69 23.75
N GLY A 76 -22.61 -11.88 24.33
CA GLY A 76 -23.72 -12.21 25.24
C GLY A 76 -23.54 -11.76 26.70
N GLY A 77 -22.42 -11.12 27.06
CA GLY A 77 -22.17 -10.60 28.41
C GLY A 77 -22.03 -11.66 29.52
N LYS A 78 -21.74 -12.92 29.16
CA LYS A 78 -21.67 -14.06 30.11
C LYS A 78 -20.28 -14.29 30.70
N ALA A 79 -19.24 -13.68 30.13
CA ALA A 79 -17.86 -13.95 30.50
C ALA A 79 -17.41 -13.15 31.74
N ASN A 80 -16.88 -13.85 32.74
CA ASN A 80 -16.21 -13.26 33.92
C ASN A 80 -14.69 -13.12 33.74
N PHE A 81 -14.19 -13.24 32.52
CA PHE A 81 -12.76 -13.19 32.16
C PHE A 81 -12.59 -12.37 30.87
N GLN A 82 -11.37 -11.96 30.57
CA GLN A 82 -11.02 -11.15 29.40
C GLN A 82 -9.77 -11.69 28.71
N VAL A 83 -9.51 -11.22 27.49
CA VAL A 83 -8.23 -11.45 26.82
C VAL A 83 -7.19 -10.54 27.48
N VAL A 84 -6.17 -11.14 28.08
CA VAL A 84 -5.14 -10.43 28.86
C VAL A 84 -3.80 -10.33 28.15
N GLY A 85 -3.58 -11.12 27.10
CA GLY A 85 -2.35 -11.13 26.31
C GLY A 85 -2.48 -11.94 25.02
N GLU A 86 -1.42 -11.92 24.22
CA GLU A 86 -1.26 -12.72 23.02
C GLU A 86 0.16 -13.28 22.94
N GLU A 87 0.32 -14.46 22.35
CA GLU A 87 1.60 -15.14 22.21
C GLU A 87 1.76 -15.65 20.77
N TYR A 88 2.93 -15.48 20.18
CA TYR A 88 3.23 -15.94 18.82
C TYR A 88 4.22 -17.09 18.87
N VAL A 89 3.80 -18.26 18.43
CA VAL A 89 4.64 -19.46 18.40
C VAL A 89 5.00 -19.80 16.97
N ALA A 90 6.30 -19.79 16.66
CA ALA A 90 6.83 -20.31 15.42
C ALA A 90 6.66 -21.84 15.38
N ILE A 91 6.05 -22.34 14.31
CA ILE A 91 5.69 -23.75 14.13
C ILE A 91 6.86 -24.48 13.49
N HIS A 92 7.81 -24.87 14.34
CA HIS A 92 8.93 -25.72 13.93
C HIS A 92 8.60 -27.19 14.19
N HIS A 93 8.65 -28.00 13.14
CA HIS A 93 8.48 -29.44 13.25
C HIS A 93 9.84 -30.11 13.38
N ALA A 94 9.88 -31.20 14.15
CA ALA A 94 11.05 -32.06 14.29
C ALA A 94 10.65 -33.50 13.93
N LEU A 95 11.61 -34.23 13.34
CA LEU A 95 11.51 -35.68 13.19
C LEU A 95 12.05 -36.32 14.47
N VAL A 96 11.17 -37.02 15.19
CA VAL A 96 11.41 -37.52 16.54
C VAL A 96 11.28 -39.05 16.53
N GLY A 97 12.22 -39.76 17.12
CA GLY A 97 12.22 -41.23 17.14
C GLY A 97 13.51 -41.82 17.69
N TYR A 98 13.60 -43.13 17.77
CA TYR A 98 14.75 -43.84 18.35
C TYR A 98 15.82 -44.23 17.32
N ALA A 99 15.59 -43.97 16.03
CA ALA A 99 16.54 -44.27 14.98
C ALA A 99 17.76 -43.33 15.06
N ALA A 100 18.97 -43.85 14.83
CA ALA A 100 20.20 -43.06 14.83
C ALA A 100 20.36 -42.19 13.56
N SER A 101 19.62 -42.49 12.50
CA SER A 101 19.64 -41.73 11.25
C SER A 101 18.29 -41.85 10.53
N ILE A 102 18.06 -41.00 9.53
CA ILE A 102 16.86 -41.00 8.68
C ILE A 102 16.71 -42.33 7.92
N ASN A 103 17.83 -43.01 7.64
CA ASN A 103 17.86 -44.27 6.89
C ASN A 103 17.30 -45.42 7.75
N GLY A 104 16.21 -46.04 7.28
CA GLY A 104 15.58 -47.20 7.93
C GLY A 104 14.22 -46.93 8.59
N ILE A 105 13.76 -45.67 8.59
CA ILE A 105 12.40 -45.31 9.02
C ILE A 105 11.42 -45.71 7.91
N LYS A 106 10.43 -46.54 8.25
CA LYS A 106 9.40 -47.05 7.32
C LYS A 106 8.03 -46.44 7.57
N GLU A 107 7.81 -45.90 8.76
CA GLU A 107 6.51 -45.45 9.24
C GLU A 107 6.65 -44.13 10.01
N VAL A 108 5.78 -43.17 9.72
CA VAL A 108 5.78 -41.84 10.34
C VAL A 108 4.38 -41.53 10.89
N HIS A 109 4.32 -41.11 12.16
CA HIS A 109 3.09 -40.77 12.88
C HIS A 109 2.98 -39.25 13.02
N SER A 110 1.82 -38.68 12.73
CA SER A 110 1.54 -37.26 13.01
C SER A 110 0.06 -36.93 12.88
N HIS A 111 -0.30 -35.68 13.16
CA HIS A 111 -1.63 -35.17 12.86
C HIS A 111 -1.78 -34.91 11.34
N PRO A 112 -2.95 -35.19 10.72
CA PRO A 112 -3.16 -35.05 9.27
C PRO A 112 -2.74 -33.70 8.65
N GLN A 113 -2.85 -32.63 9.44
CA GLN A 113 -2.50 -31.27 9.00
C GLN A 113 -0.99 -31.05 8.80
N VAL A 114 -0.13 -31.91 9.37
CA VAL A 114 1.33 -31.81 9.28
C VAL A 114 1.86 -32.37 7.96
N TRP A 115 1.16 -33.31 7.33
CA TRP A 115 1.60 -33.94 6.08
C TRP A 115 1.83 -32.93 4.95
N GLY A 116 1.00 -31.89 4.87
CA GLY A 116 1.15 -30.81 3.89
C GLY A 116 2.29 -29.83 4.18
N GLN A 117 2.85 -29.85 5.39
CA GLN A 117 3.86 -28.89 5.87
C GLN A 117 5.28 -29.47 5.88
N CYS A 118 5.43 -30.78 5.68
CA CYS A 118 6.70 -31.51 5.81
C CYS A 118 6.96 -32.39 4.57
N ARG A 119 6.66 -31.92 3.36
CA ARG A 119 6.76 -32.74 2.14
C ARG A 119 8.21 -33.07 1.79
N ASN A 120 9.13 -32.15 2.04
CA ASN A 120 10.55 -32.33 1.70
C ASN A 120 11.19 -33.47 2.51
N ILE A 121 10.86 -33.62 3.79
CA ILE A 121 11.40 -34.70 4.62
C ILE A 121 10.73 -36.04 4.29
N LEU A 122 9.43 -36.06 3.99
CA LEU A 122 8.72 -37.27 3.56
C LEU A 122 9.25 -37.81 2.22
N ALA A 123 9.62 -36.92 1.30
CA ALA A 123 10.27 -37.30 0.05
C ALA A 123 11.66 -37.92 0.26
N LYS A 124 12.44 -37.42 1.23
CA LYS A 124 13.75 -37.98 1.61
C LYS A 124 13.66 -39.34 2.28
N LEU A 125 12.51 -39.66 2.89
CA LEU A 125 12.21 -40.92 3.55
C LEU A 125 11.64 -42.00 2.59
N GLU A 126 11.70 -41.77 1.27
CA GLU A 126 11.16 -42.69 0.25
C GLU A 126 9.66 -43.02 0.42
N SER A 127 8.84 -42.02 0.81
CA SER A 127 7.39 -42.16 1.01
C SER A 127 7.02 -43.20 2.10
N PRO A 128 7.32 -42.92 3.38
CA PRO A 128 7.01 -43.81 4.48
C PRO A 128 5.49 -43.96 4.67
N ILE A 129 5.07 -45.04 5.35
CA ILE A 129 3.68 -45.24 5.75
C ILE A 129 3.28 -44.12 6.71
N GLN A 130 2.26 -43.34 6.36
CA GLN A 130 1.75 -42.23 7.16
C GLN A 130 0.61 -42.72 8.05
N VAL A 131 0.73 -42.54 9.36
CA VAL A 131 -0.28 -42.94 10.35
C VAL A 131 -0.84 -41.68 11.02
N ASP A 132 -2.16 -41.51 10.87
CA ASP A 132 -2.88 -40.37 11.41
C ASP A 132 -3.14 -40.52 12.91
N GLU A 133 -2.68 -39.54 13.67
CA GLU A 133 -2.85 -39.46 15.12
C GLU A 133 -3.70 -38.26 15.51
N SER A 134 -4.33 -38.36 16.68
CA SER A 134 -5.26 -37.32 17.20
C SER A 134 -4.59 -35.96 17.47
N SER A 135 -3.28 -35.93 17.70
CA SER A 135 -2.48 -34.70 17.84
C SER A 135 -1.00 -34.99 17.58
N THR A 136 -0.21 -33.94 17.31
CA THR A 136 1.24 -34.07 17.12
C THR A 136 1.97 -34.59 18.36
N ALA A 137 1.49 -34.23 19.55
CA ALA A 137 2.02 -34.77 20.81
C ALA A 137 1.58 -36.23 21.05
N ALA A 138 0.35 -36.60 20.68
CA ALA A 138 -0.09 -38.01 20.74
C ALA A 138 0.77 -38.92 19.84
N ALA A 139 1.21 -38.42 18.68
CA ALA A 139 2.12 -39.15 17.80
C ALA A 139 3.46 -39.47 18.48
N VAL A 140 4.06 -38.51 19.20
CA VAL A 140 5.30 -38.78 19.96
C VAL A 140 5.06 -39.78 21.08
N LEU A 141 3.91 -39.71 21.75
CA LEU A 141 3.53 -40.67 22.78
C LEU A 141 3.32 -42.09 22.21
N ALA A 142 2.74 -42.22 21.02
CA ALA A 142 2.63 -43.50 20.31
C ALA A 142 4.00 -44.09 19.97
N VAL A 143 4.90 -43.28 19.41
CA VAL A 143 6.29 -43.67 19.11
C VAL A 143 7.06 -44.04 20.38
N SER A 144 6.88 -43.29 21.48
CA SER A 144 7.48 -43.57 22.79
C SER A 144 7.05 -44.93 23.36
N LYS A 145 5.80 -45.36 23.11
CA LYS A 145 5.31 -46.68 23.49
C LYS A 145 5.84 -47.80 22.62
N LEU A 146 5.94 -47.57 21.31
CA LEU A 146 6.40 -48.57 20.35
C LEU A 146 7.91 -48.86 20.46
N ARG A 147 8.73 -47.83 20.77
CA ARG A 147 10.20 -47.91 20.87
C ARG A 147 10.89 -48.63 19.70
N SER A 148 10.30 -48.59 18.52
CA SER A 148 10.87 -49.20 17.32
C SER A 148 11.87 -48.25 16.64
N LEU A 149 12.93 -48.82 16.08
CA LEU A 149 13.91 -48.10 15.27
C LEU A 149 13.39 -47.77 13.85
N SER A 150 12.24 -48.33 13.45
CA SER A 150 11.65 -48.11 12.12
C SER A 150 10.50 -47.11 12.09
N VAL A 151 10.13 -46.55 13.26
CA VAL A 151 8.97 -45.65 13.40
C VAL A 151 9.44 -44.30 13.94
N ALA A 152 8.96 -43.22 13.34
CA ALA A 152 9.23 -41.85 13.78
C ALA A 152 7.93 -41.03 13.86
N ALA A 153 7.99 -39.87 14.50
CA ALA A 153 6.89 -38.91 14.57
C ALA A 153 7.33 -37.54 14.05
N LEU A 154 6.42 -36.82 13.40
CA LEU A 154 6.58 -35.40 13.11
C LEU A 154 5.83 -34.59 14.16
N ALA A 155 6.56 -33.83 14.96
CA ALA A 155 5.99 -33.13 16.12
C ALA A 155 6.83 -31.91 16.54
N PRO A 156 6.28 -31.00 17.37
CA PRO A 156 7.06 -29.92 17.98
C PRO A 156 8.20 -30.48 18.85
N LEU A 157 9.28 -29.70 18.99
CA LEU A 157 10.39 -30.01 19.90
C LEU A 157 9.92 -30.19 21.36
N SER A 158 8.89 -29.45 21.78
CA SER A 158 8.32 -29.56 23.12
C SER A 158 7.75 -30.96 23.40
N ALA A 159 7.14 -31.62 22.42
CA ALA A 159 6.64 -32.99 22.57
C ALA A 159 7.77 -34.01 22.77
N ALA A 160 8.89 -33.84 22.06
CA ALA A 160 10.07 -34.70 22.21
C ALA A 160 10.66 -34.60 23.63
N HIS A 161 10.78 -33.38 24.16
CA HIS A 161 11.27 -33.15 25.51
C HIS A 161 10.31 -33.67 26.59
N VAL A 162 9.00 -33.44 26.43
CA VAL A 162 7.99 -33.92 27.41
C VAL A 162 7.98 -35.45 27.51
N HIS A 163 8.14 -36.15 26.39
CA HIS A 163 8.09 -37.61 26.35
C HIS A 163 9.47 -38.29 26.35
N ASN A 164 10.56 -37.55 26.51
CA ASN A 164 11.95 -38.03 26.51
C ASN A 164 12.27 -38.93 25.30
N VAL A 165 11.87 -38.51 24.10
CA VAL A 165 12.16 -39.21 22.84
C VAL A 165 13.28 -38.47 22.09
N PRO A 166 14.32 -39.16 21.57
CA PRO A 166 15.39 -38.51 20.84
C PRO A 166 14.90 -37.77 19.58
N ILE A 167 15.56 -36.65 19.28
CA ILE A 167 15.31 -35.87 18.07
C ILE A 167 16.30 -36.34 17.00
N ILE A 168 15.80 -36.78 15.86
CA ILE A 168 16.61 -37.27 14.74
C ILE A 168 17.06 -36.09 13.88
N GLN A 169 16.12 -35.19 13.57
CA GLN A 169 16.39 -34.00 12.77
C GLN A 169 15.41 -32.87 13.13
N SER A 170 15.92 -31.65 13.24
CA SER A 170 15.12 -30.43 13.38
C SER A 170 15.94 -29.25 12.82
N PRO A 171 15.33 -28.27 12.13
CA PRO A 171 13.93 -28.22 11.67
C PRO A 171 13.67 -29.12 10.45
N VAL A 172 12.42 -29.52 10.22
CA VAL A 172 12.01 -30.36 9.07
C VAL A 172 10.80 -29.85 8.27
N GLU A 173 10.24 -28.70 8.66
CA GLU A 173 9.17 -28.02 7.96
C GLU A 173 9.61 -27.43 6.59
N ASP A 174 8.64 -27.27 5.68
CA ASP A 174 8.86 -26.70 4.35
C ASP A 174 8.95 -25.15 4.37
N ASP A 175 8.29 -24.48 5.32
CA ASP A 175 8.26 -23.01 5.47
C ASP A 175 8.65 -22.59 6.90
N PRO A 176 9.81 -21.96 7.12
CA PRO A 176 10.29 -21.56 8.44
C PRO A 176 9.56 -20.32 8.99
N SER A 177 8.73 -19.63 8.19
CA SER A 177 7.99 -18.44 8.62
C SER A 177 6.62 -18.73 9.25
N ASN A 178 6.19 -20.00 9.25
CA ASN A 178 4.88 -20.41 9.77
C ASN A 178 4.74 -20.10 11.26
N THR A 179 3.83 -19.20 11.61
CA THR A 179 3.62 -18.72 12.98
C THR A 179 2.14 -18.83 13.35
N THR A 180 1.86 -19.31 14.57
CA THR A 180 0.51 -19.35 15.14
C THR A 180 0.38 -18.36 16.27
N ARG A 181 -0.66 -17.53 16.21
CA ARG A 181 -1.07 -16.60 17.26
C ARG A 181 -2.02 -17.30 18.22
N PHE A 182 -1.69 -17.23 19.50
CA PHE A 182 -2.49 -17.69 20.62
C PHE A 182 -2.98 -16.50 21.45
N LEU A 183 -4.18 -16.62 22.02
CA LEU A 183 -4.72 -15.65 22.97
C LEU A 183 -4.60 -16.20 24.39
N VAL A 184 -4.26 -15.32 25.31
CA VAL A 184 -4.21 -15.59 26.74
C VAL A 184 -5.46 -14.99 27.38
N LEU A 185 -6.29 -15.84 27.98
CA LEU A 185 -7.50 -15.49 28.71
C LEU A 185 -7.17 -15.44 30.21
N GLY A 186 -7.70 -14.45 30.93
CA GLY A 186 -7.48 -14.27 32.36
C GLY A 186 -8.51 -13.35 33.01
N ARG A 187 -8.63 -13.42 34.34
CA ARG A 187 -9.50 -12.52 35.14
C ARG A 187 -8.81 -11.21 35.51
N GLN A 188 -7.48 -11.23 35.58
CA GLN A 188 -6.63 -10.08 35.88
C GLN A 188 -5.49 -10.05 34.85
N HIS A 189 -4.99 -8.87 34.49
CA HIS A 189 -3.85 -8.77 33.59
C HIS A 189 -2.61 -9.39 34.24
N TYR A 190 -1.96 -10.32 33.52
CA TYR A 190 -0.66 -10.84 33.92
C TYR A 190 0.42 -9.81 33.57
N SER A 191 1.01 -9.18 34.59
CA SER A 191 2.22 -8.36 34.44
C SER A 191 3.43 -9.25 34.69
N ALA A 192 3.98 -9.84 33.63
CA ALA A 192 5.30 -10.48 33.69
C ALA A 192 6.44 -9.46 33.85
N ASP A 193 6.17 -8.18 33.59
CA ASP A 193 7.13 -7.10 33.79
C ASP A 193 7.00 -6.50 35.19
N ARG A 194 8.02 -6.74 36.01
CA ARG A 194 8.28 -5.98 37.24
C ARG A 194 8.31 -4.48 36.88
N LYS A 195 7.49 -3.70 37.59
CA LYS A 195 7.25 -2.24 37.51
C LYS A 195 6.33 -1.74 36.38
N ILE A 196 5.12 -2.28 36.27
CA ILE A 196 3.96 -1.39 36.01
C ILE A 196 3.37 -1.04 37.37
N ALA A 197 3.92 0.01 37.98
CA ALA A 197 3.38 0.57 39.20
C ALA A 197 2.01 1.19 38.89
N GLY A 198 0.95 0.42 39.11
CA GLY A 198 -0.44 0.88 39.11
C GLY A 198 -0.99 1.20 37.72
N SER A 199 -2.29 0.96 37.53
CA SER A 199 -3.02 1.76 36.56
C SER A 199 -2.77 3.23 36.92
N PRO A 200 -2.45 4.13 35.96
CA PRO A 200 -2.44 5.55 36.24
C PRO A 200 -3.88 5.95 36.57
N THR A 201 -4.18 5.91 37.87
CA THR A 201 -4.85 6.95 38.65
C THR A 201 -5.58 7.98 37.79
N LYS A 202 -6.91 8.04 37.95
CA LYS A 202 -7.86 9.07 37.45
C LYS A 202 -7.20 10.45 37.23
N LEU A 203 -6.53 10.67 36.09
CA LEU A 203 -5.97 12.00 35.78
C LEU A 203 -7.14 12.95 35.53
N PRO A 204 -6.99 14.25 35.84
CA PRO A 204 -8.09 15.19 35.74
C PRO A 204 -8.64 15.26 34.32
N ARG A 205 -9.98 15.25 34.20
CA ARG A 205 -10.69 15.33 32.91
C ARG A 205 -10.61 16.70 32.23
N ARG A 206 -10.23 17.73 32.98
CA ARG A 206 -10.10 19.13 32.53
C ARG A 206 -8.71 19.61 32.90
N ALA A 207 -7.79 19.64 31.95
CA ALA A 207 -6.42 20.05 32.23
C ALA A 207 -5.71 20.61 31.00
N ILE A 208 -4.73 21.46 31.25
CA ILE A 208 -3.73 21.86 30.26
C ILE A 208 -2.61 20.83 30.34
N VAL A 209 -2.23 20.20 29.22
CA VAL A 209 -1.16 19.20 29.17
C VAL A 209 0.07 19.84 28.55
N ILE A 210 1.20 19.81 29.25
CA ILE A 210 2.48 20.32 28.75
C ILE A 210 3.52 19.21 28.66
N ALA A 211 4.26 19.15 27.56
CA ALA A 211 5.28 18.13 27.32
C ALA A 211 6.57 18.71 26.72
N ASN A 212 7.71 18.05 26.93
CA ASN A 212 8.91 18.25 26.08
C ASN A 212 8.63 17.69 24.68
N HIS A 213 9.26 18.28 23.66
CA HIS A 213 9.01 17.90 22.27
C HIS A 213 10.28 17.31 21.62
N GLN A 214 10.49 16.01 21.80
CA GLN A 214 11.67 15.29 21.31
C GLN A 214 11.50 14.78 19.88
N MET A 215 10.29 14.40 19.47
CA MET A 215 10.00 13.91 18.11
C MET A 215 8.67 14.44 17.56
N TYR A 216 8.55 14.53 16.23
CA TYR A 216 7.31 14.96 15.57
C TYR A 216 6.06 14.17 15.95
N THR A 217 6.22 12.94 16.43
CA THR A 217 5.15 12.01 16.78
C THR A 217 4.86 11.91 18.28
N ASP A 218 5.46 12.77 19.12
CA ASP A 218 5.23 12.79 20.58
C ASP A 218 3.74 12.82 20.96
N TRP A 219 2.96 13.58 20.21
CA TRP A 219 1.53 13.76 20.43
C TRP A 219 0.72 12.46 20.35
N LEU A 220 1.20 11.43 19.64
CA LEU A 220 0.52 10.12 19.57
C LEU A 220 0.60 9.36 20.88
N TYR A 221 1.74 9.41 21.57
CA TYR A 221 1.91 8.74 22.86
C TYR A 221 1.08 9.43 23.93
N ILE A 222 1.02 10.76 23.90
CA ILE A 222 0.15 11.54 24.78
C ILE A 222 -1.32 11.24 24.48
N TRP A 223 -1.68 11.07 23.20
CA TRP A 223 -3.03 10.70 22.81
C TRP A 223 -3.40 9.28 23.26
N TYR A 224 -2.47 8.34 23.16
CA TYR A 224 -2.62 6.98 23.70
C TYR A 224 -2.81 7.01 25.22
N LEU A 225 -2.02 7.82 25.94
CA LEU A 225 -2.18 8.04 27.38
C LEU A 225 -3.56 8.61 27.72
N ALA A 226 -4.05 9.58 26.94
CA ALA A 226 -5.40 10.14 27.10
C ALA A 226 -6.48 9.07 26.93
N TYR A 227 -6.35 8.24 25.89
CA TYR A 227 -7.26 7.12 25.62
C TYR A 227 -7.28 6.09 26.77
N ARG A 228 -6.11 5.80 27.35
CA ARG A 228 -5.95 4.83 28.46
C ARG A 228 -6.46 5.35 29.81
N ASN A 229 -6.39 6.65 30.05
CA ASN A 229 -6.83 7.26 31.31
C ASN A 229 -8.36 7.12 31.53
N VAL A 230 -9.17 7.50 30.53
CA VAL A 230 -10.63 7.32 30.52
C VAL A 230 -11.06 7.09 29.08
N GLY A 231 -11.75 5.99 28.79
CA GLY A 231 -11.96 5.44 27.43
C GLY A 231 -12.57 6.34 26.34
N ASP A 232 -12.97 7.58 26.65
CA ASP A 232 -13.47 8.58 25.70
C ASP A 232 -12.61 9.86 25.61
N MET A 233 -11.60 10.02 26.47
CA MET A 233 -10.72 11.22 26.49
C MET A 233 -9.87 11.36 25.23
N GLY A 234 -9.69 10.28 24.46
CA GLY A 234 -9.10 10.34 23.12
C GLY A 234 -9.88 11.26 22.16
N ALA A 235 -11.20 11.42 22.33
CA ALA A 235 -12.00 12.34 21.51
C ALA A 235 -11.91 13.81 21.99
N HIS A 236 -11.32 14.06 23.15
CA HIS A 236 -11.32 15.35 23.85
C HIS A 236 -9.92 15.94 24.05
N ILE A 237 -8.94 15.49 23.26
CA ILE A 237 -7.62 16.13 23.18
C ILE A 237 -7.63 17.24 22.11
N TYR A 238 -7.14 18.42 22.47
CA TYR A 238 -7.01 19.56 21.56
C TYR A 238 -5.53 19.96 21.50
N ILE A 239 -5.00 20.08 20.29
CA ILE A 239 -3.56 20.30 20.09
C ILE A 239 -3.36 21.65 19.41
N ILE A 240 -2.37 22.42 19.89
CA ILE A 240 -1.94 23.66 19.26
C ILE A 240 -0.91 23.36 18.17
N MET A 241 -1.17 23.80 16.94
CA MET A 241 -0.33 23.48 15.78
C MET A 241 -0.19 24.64 14.79
N LYS A 242 0.73 24.50 13.83
CA LYS A 242 0.97 25.49 12.77
C LYS A 242 -0.17 25.52 11.75
N GLU A 243 -0.66 26.71 11.39
CA GLU A 243 -1.78 26.90 10.45
C GLU A 243 -1.54 26.25 9.08
N SER A 244 -0.29 26.11 8.62
CA SER A 244 0.01 25.42 7.36
C SER A 244 -0.46 23.96 7.33
N LEU A 245 -0.55 23.28 8.49
CA LEU A 245 -1.00 21.89 8.58
C LEU A 245 -2.49 21.72 8.25
N LYS A 246 -3.28 22.80 8.37
CA LYS A 246 -4.68 22.84 7.94
C LYS A 246 -4.86 22.53 6.45
N LYS A 247 -3.83 22.81 5.64
CA LYS A 247 -3.87 22.63 4.18
C LYS A 247 -3.50 21.20 3.74
N LEU A 248 -3.05 20.34 4.65
CA LEU A 248 -2.70 18.97 4.30
C LEU A 248 -3.97 18.20 3.90
N PRO A 249 -3.97 17.50 2.74
CA PRO A 249 -5.11 16.70 2.33
C PRO A 249 -5.34 15.59 3.35
N ILE A 250 -6.63 15.31 3.65
CA ILE A 250 -7.08 14.30 4.62
C ILE A 250 -6.73 14.66 6.08
N LEU A 251 -5.43 14.74 6.43
CA LEU A 251 -4.96 15.04 7.78
C LEU A 251 -5.39 16.43 8.25
N GLY A 252 -5.23 17.46 7.41
CA GLY A 252 -5.64 18.82 7.75
C GLY A 252 -7.15 18.94 7.98
N TYR A 253 -7.96 18.15 7.27
CA TYR A 253 -9.40 18.09 7.48
C TYR A 253 -9.77 17.40 8.80
N GLY A 254 -9.09 16.29 9.13
CA GLY A 254 -9.21 15.63 10.43
C GLY A 254 -8.90 16.60 11.57
N MET A 255 -7.77 17.31 11.49
CA MET A 255 -7.37 18.30 12.50
C MET A 255 -8.39 19.43 12.69
N ILE A 256 -9.09 19.86 11.63
CA ILE A 256 -10.19 20.83 11.73
C ILE A 256 -11.40 20.23 12.47
N ASN A 257 -11.76 18.97 12.18
CA ASN A 257 -12.91 18.32 12.81
C ASN A 257 -12.70 18.03 14.30
N TYR A 258 -11.45 17.77 14.71
CA TYR A 258 -11.07 17.67 16.13
C TYR A 258 -10.94 19.03 16.83
N SER A 259 -11.27 20.14 16.15
CA SER A 259 -11.18 21.51 16.69
C SER A 259 -9.78 21.89 17.21
N PHE A 260 -8.72 21.46 16.52
CA PHE A 260 -7.36 21.87 16.88
C PHE A 260 -7.13 23.37 16.68
N VAL A 261 -6.21 23.93 17.47
CA VAL A 261 -5.90 25.36 17.50
C VAL A 261 -4.77 25.63 16.49
N PHE A 262 -5.06 26.39 15.45
CA PHE A 262 -4.10 26.68 14.37
C PHE A 262 -3.49 28.07 14.52
N LEU A 263 -2.15 28.14 14.57
CA LEU A 263 -1.40 29.39 14.76
C LEU A 263 -0.69 29.84 13.48
N ALA A 264 -0.83 31.12 13.14
CA ALA A 264 -0.07 31.78 12.07
C ALA A 264 1.38 32.13 12.50
N ARG A 265 1.73 31.90 13.78
CA ARG A 265 2.99 32.33 14.43
C ARG A 265 3.13 33.85 14.50
N ASN A 266 2.00 34.56 14.60
CA ASN A 266 1.97 35.99 14.81
C ASN A 266 1.02 36.30 15.97
N TRP A 267 1.59 36.73 17.10
CA TRP A 267 0.85 36.97 18.34
C TRP A 267 -0.33 37.93 18.15
N GLN A 268 -0.18 39.01 17.39
CA GLN A 268 -1.24 40.00 17.18
C GLN A 268 -2.47 39.40 16.47
N ARG A 269 -2.26 38.42 15.58
CA ARG A 269 -3.34 37.76 14.83
C ARG A 269 -3.90 36.54 15.56
N ASP A 270 -3.05 35.88 16.33
CA ASP A 270 -3.36 34.60 16.96
C ASP A 270 -3.99 34.78 18.36
N ALA A 271 -3.65 35.85 19.11
CA ALA A 271 -4.05 36.02 20.50
C ALA A 271 -5.58 36.01 20.71
N GLU A 272 -6.33 36.80 19.95
CA GLU A 272 -7.79 36.86 20.07
C GLU A 272 -8.45 35.54 19.67
N LYS A 273 -7.95 34.89 18.60
CA LYS A 273 -8.46 33.60 18.14
C LYS A 273 -8.21 32.50 19.15
N MET A 274 -7.00 32.46 19.72
CA MET A 274 -6.65 31.51 20.78
C MET A 274 -7.52 31.72 22.01
N ALA A 275 -7.70 32.96 22.47
CA ALA A 275 -8.54 33.27 23.62
C ALA A 275 -9.99 32.80 23.40
N CYS A 276 -10.56 33.08 22.23
CA CYS A 276 -11.90 32.61 21.87
C CYS A 276 -11.99 31.08 21.86
N GLN A 277 -11.03 30.37 21.25
CA GLN A 277 -11.04 28.90 21.21
C GLN A 277 -10.82 28.28 22.59
N PHE A 278 -9.96 28.85 23.43
CA PHE A 278 -9.73 28.38 24.79
C PHE A 278 -10.97 28.55 25.65
N ASN A 279 -11.65 29.70 25.57
CA ASN A 279 -12.93 29.93 26.26
C ASN A 279 -14.04 28.98 25.77
N GLU A 280 -14.12 28.68 24.48
CA GLU A 280 -15.07 27.68 23.97
C GLU A 280 -14.73 26.26 24.42
N THR A 281 -13.43 25.93 24.56
CA THR A 281 -12.99 24.61 25.02
C THR A 281 -13.21 24.43 26.52
N SER A 282 -13.02 25.49 27.31
CA SER A 282 -13.16 25.45 28.78
C SER A 282 -14.59 25.16 29.25
N LYS A 283 -15.59 25.47 28.40
CA LYS A 283 -17.02 25.17 28.59
C LYS A 283 -17.38 23.69 28.42
N ARG A 284 -16.49 22.86 27.86
CA ARG A 284 -16.75 21.43 27.65
C ARG A 284 -16.61 20.65 28.97
N ASP A 285 -17.36 19.55 29.08
CA ASP A 285 -17.35 18.67 30.26
C ASP A 285 -15.99 17.99 30.49
N SER A 286 -15.25 17.76 29.41
CA SER A 286 -13.87 17.24 29.46
C SER A 286 -13.02 17.79 28.31
N PHE A 287 -11.75 18.08 28.62
CA PHE A 287 -10.76 18.51 27.65
C PHE A 287 -9.33 18.31 28.17
N TRP A 288 -8.44 17.91 27.29
CA TRP A 288 -6.99 18.05 27.45
C TRP A 288 -6.44 19.00 26.38
N MET A 289 -5.94 20.16 26.80
CA MET A 289 -5.29 21.11 25.87
C MET A 289 -3.78 20.86 25.86
N LEU A 290 -3.28 20.22 24.80
CA LEU A 290 -1.87 19.91 24.62
C LEU A 290 -1.10 21.11 24.08
N ILE A 291 -0.10 21.55 24.84
CA ILE A 291 0.83 22.62 24.51
C ILE A 291 2.24 22.06 24.60
N PHE A 292 3.05 22.28 23.57
CA PHE A 292 4.50 22.05 23.62
C PHE A 292 5.19 23.40 23.81
N PRO A 293 5.63 23.78 25.04
CA PRO A 293 6.19 25.10 25.28
C PRO A 293 7.46 25.40 24.48
N GLU A 294 8.21 24.38 24.08
CA GLU A 294 9.40 24.52 23.20
C GLU A 294 9.04 25.12 21.83
N GLY A 295 7.82 24.88 21.34
CA GLY A 295 7.29 25.40 20.07
C GLY A 295 7.92 24.81 18.80
N THR A 296 8.89 23.90 18.94
CA THR A 296 9.57 23.15 17.89
C THR A 296 10.15 21.87 18.49
N ASN A 297 10.52 20.91 17.65
CA ASN A 297 11.15 19.65 18.08
C ASN A 297 12.65 19.80 18.38
N MET A 298 13.16 18.92 19.23
CA MET A 298 14.58 18.78 19.52
C MET A 298 15.34 18.29 18.28
N SER A 299 16.33 19.09 17.84
CA SER A 299 17.28 18.76 16.78
C SER A 299 18.57 19.55 17.00
N HIS A 300 19.69 19.10 16.41
CA HIS A 300 20.98 19.80 16.54
C HIS A 300 20.88 21.30 16.21
N ASN A 301 20.17 21.66 15.13
CA ASN A 301 20.00 23.05 14.70
C ASN A 301 19.10 23.86 15.67
N ASN A 302 18.02 23.27 16.17
CA ASN A 302 17.13 23.97 17.10
C ASN A 302 17.77 24.15 18.48
N ARG A 303 18.58 23.17 18.94
CA ARG A 303 19.36 23.26 20.17
C ARG A 303 20.35 24.42 20.12
N GLU A 304 21.12 24.53 19.05
CA GLU A 304 22.08 25.63 18.86
C GLU A 304 21.37 27.00 18.84
N LYS A 305 20.22 27.11 18.17
CA LYS A 305 19.41 28.34 18.19
C LYS A 305 18.90 28.68 19.60
N SER A 306 18.49 27.67 20.37
CA SER A 306 18.09 27.84 21.77
C SER A 306 19.27 28.32 22.62
N HIS A 307 20.47 27.77 22.43
CA HIS A 307 21.68 28.20 23.13
C HIS A 307 22.07 29.64 22.80
N GLN A 308 22.01 30.04 21.53
CA GLN A 308 22.25 31.43 21.12
C GLN A 308 21.25 32.40 21.77
N TRP A 309 19.97 32.01 21.84
CA TRP A 309 18.95 32.80 22.52
C TRP A 309 19.17 32.87 24.04
N ALA A 310 19.56 31.75 24.66
CA ALA A 310 19.89 31.68 26.09
C ALA A 310 21.03 32.64 26.44
N ARG A 311 22.12 32.61 25.66
CA ARG A 311 23.27 33.53 25.80
C ARG A 311 22.85 34.98 25.65
N LYS A 312 21.98 35.29 24.69
CA LYS A 312 21.48 36.65 24.45
C LYS A 312 20.57 37.17 25.58
N THR A 313 19.80 36.30 26.21
CA THR A 313 18.81 36.64 27.24
C THR A 313 19.28 36.36 28.67
N ASN A 314 20.55 35.98 28.84
CA ASN A 314 21.17 35.59 30.10
C ASN A 314 20.39 34.50 30.86
N LYS A 315 19.87 33.51 30.12
CA LYS A 315 19.17 32.34 30.64
C LYS A 315 20.10 31.11 30.67
N PRO A 316 19.83 30.12 31.54
CA PRO A 316 20.62 28.89 31.59
C PRO A 316 20.58 28.14 30.24
N ILE A 317 21.69 27.47 29.93
CA ILE A 317 21.83 26.65 28.73
C ILE A 317 21.45 25.21 29.09
N TRP A 318 20.41 24.70 28.44
CA TRP A 318 19.91 23.33 28.62
C TRP A 318 20.21 22.48 27.39
N ASN A 319 20.50 21.19 27.60
CA ASN A 319 20.96 20.25 26.59
C ASN A 319 19.92 19.16 26.29
N GLY A 320 19.12 18.75 27.27
CA GLY A 320 18.06 17.76 27.16
C GLY A 320 16.70 18.35 26.72
N VAL A 321 16.44 19.62 27.00
CA VAL A 321 15.22 20.36 26.58
C VAL A 321 15.52 21.72 25.95
N LEU A 322 14.54 22.26 25.20
CA LEU A 322 14.63 23.62 24.63
C LEU A 322 13.99 24.66 25.58
N LEU A 323 14.41 25.92 25.47
CA LEU A 323 13.84 27.00 26.26
C LEU A 323 12.32 27.17 25.96
N PRO A 324 11.45 27.22 26.98
CA PRO A 324 10.02 27.27 26.79
C PRO A 324 9.53 28.67 26.42
N ARG A 325 8.42 28.73 25.69
CA ARG A 325 7.70 29.95 25.33
C ARG A 325 6.47 30.12 26.21
N VAL A 326 6.40 31.26 26.90
CA VAL A 326 5.45 31.43 28.01
C VAL A 326 4.07 31.95 27.58
N LYS A 327 3.99 32.80 26.55
CA LYS A 327 2.76 33.53 26.18
C LYS A 327 1.54 32.64 25.92
N GLY A 328 1.74 31.51 25.25
CA GLY A 328 0.66 30.56 24.93
C GLY A 328 0.10 29.89 26.18
N LEU A 329 0.99 29.49 27.11
CA LEU A 329 0.61 28.90 28.38
C LEU A 329 -0.09 29.93 29.30
N GLN A 330 0.41 31.17 29.36
CA GLN A 330 -0.24 32.26 30.10
C GLN A 330 -1.69 32.46 29.67
N LEU A 331 -1.94 32.49 28.36
CA LEU A 331 -3.28 32.65 27.82
C LEU A 331 -4.16 31.43 28.11
N ALA A 332 -3.60 30.22 28.02
CA ALA A 332 -4.29 28.98 28.34
C ALA A 332 -4.73 28.93 29.81
N VAL A 333 -3.83 29.27 30.74
CA VAL A 333 -4.11 29.30 32.19
C VAL A 333 -5.20 30.33 32.51
N LYS A 334 -5.14 31.50 31.87
CA LYS A 334 -6.13 32.56 32.05
C LYS A 334 -7.55 32.16 31.64
N GLU A 335 -7.70 31.46 30.51
CA GLU A 335 -9.01 31.18 29.91
C GLU A 335 -9.58 29.79 30.26
N MET A 336 -8.74 28.83 30.65
CA MET A 336 -9.14 27.42 30.86
C MET A 336 -8.94 26.91 32.28
N GLY A 337 -8.26 27.65 33.16
CA GLY A 337 -7.98 27.28 34.54
C GLY A 337 -6.50 26.92 34.80
N ASN A 338 -6.17 26.72 36.06
CA ASN A 338 -4.79 26.55 36.55
C ASN A 338 -4.32 25.09 36.71
N GLN A 339 -5.15 24.11 36.35
CA GLN A 339 -4.80 22.69 36.45
C GLN A 339 -3.94 22.25 35.25
N VAL A 340 -2.72 21.77 35.52
CA VAL A 340 -1.73 21.43 34.51
C VAL A 340 -1.16 20.02 34.74
N ILE A 341 -1.14 19.22 33.68
CA ILE A 341 -0.45 17.92 33.63
C ILE A 341 0.88 18.12 32.90
N THR A 342 1.99 17.88 33.58
CA THR A 342 3.33 17.92 33.01
C THR A 342 3.77 16.52 32.65
N LEU A 343 4.16 16.33 31.39
CA LEU A 343 4.68 15.07 30.86
C LEU A 343 6.16 15.24 30.52
N THR A 344 7.02 14.34 31.00
CA THR A 344 8.42 14.24 30.58
C THR A 344 8.60 12.93 29.82
N MET A 345 8.97 13.02 28.55
CA MET A 345 9.07 11.88 27.64
C MET A 345 10.53 11.53 27.36
N GLY A 346 10.88 10.27 27.63
CA GLY A 346 12.18 9.67 27.34
C GLY A 346 12.04 8.50 26.36
N TYR A 347 13.02 8.36 25.48
CA TYR A 347 13.04 7.33 24.43
C TYR A 347 14.23 6.41 24.59
N LYS A 348 13.97 5.10 24.70
CA LYS A 348 15.03 4.10 24.86
C LYS A 348 15.89 4.00 23.60
N GLY A 349 17.21 4.04 23.77
CA GLY A 349 18.19 4.00 22.68
C GLY A 349 18.62 5.36 22.12
N CYS A 350 18.15 6.46 22.73
CA CYS A 350 18.55 7.83 22.44
C CYS A 350 19.54 8.36 23.49
N SER A 351 20.39 9.32 23.09
CA SER A 351 21.32 10.02 23.96
C SER A 351 21.41 11.51 23.58
N LEU A 352 22.20 12.30 24.33
CA LEU A 352 22.43 13.72 24.03
C LEU A 352 23.02 13.97 22.63
N ASP A 353 23.79 13.01 22.11
CA ASP A 353 24.38 13.06 20.77
C ASP A 353 23.51 12.37 19.72
N ARG A 354 22.68 11.41 20.15
CA ARG A 354 21.78 10.64 19.29
C ARG A 354 20.32 11.00 19.60
N MET A 355 19.86 12.13 19.05
CA MET A 355 18.54 12.69 19.32
C MET A 355 17.40 11.82 18.78
N ALA A 356 16.26 11.80 19.50
CA ALA A 356 15.10 10.99 19.14
C ALA A 356 14.55 11.28 17.74
N GLN A 357 14.54 12.56 17.33
CA GLN A 357 14.07 12.97 16.02
C GLN A 357 14.89 12.39 14.85
N ASP A 358 16.18 12.13 15.05
CA ASP A 358 17.08 11.64 14.01
C ASP A 358 17.04 10.10 13.91
N VAL A 359 16.71 9.41 15.01
CA VAL A 359 16.61 7.94 15.10
C VAL A 359 15.23 7.41 14.74
N PHE A 360 14.18 8.15 15.14
CA PHE A 360 12.78 7.75 14.98
C PHE A 360 12.03 8.84 14.22
N ASN A 361 12.51 9.17 13.02
CA ASN A 361 11.81 10.13 12.17
C ASN A 361 10.50 9.54 11.61
N VAL A 362 9.65 10.40 11.05
CA VAL A 362 8.33 10.03 10.51
C VAL A 362 8.43 8.90 9.48
N VAL A 363 9.47 8.87 8.65
CA VAL A 363 9.66 7.83 7.62
C VAL A 363 10.06 6.50 8.27
N GLN A 364 11.04 6.53 9.18
CA GLN A 364 11.48 5.36 9.91
C GLN A 364 10.34 4.72 10.70
N LEU A 365 9.52 5.56 11.35
CA LEU A 365 8.39 5.10 12.15
C LEU A 365 7.27 4.50 11.30
N TYR A 366 6.86 5.18 10.21
CA TYR A 366 5.65 4.80 9.45
C TYR A 366 5.89 3.98 8.18
N ILE A 367 7.07 4.03 7.59
CA ILE A 367 7.38 3.34 6.33
C ILE A 367 8.27 2.13 6.57
N TRP A 368 9.22 2.24 7.51
CA TRP A 368 10.18 1.17 7.79
C TRP A 368 9.89 0.42 9.09
N GLY A 369 8.84 0.80 9.84
CA GLY A 369 8.43 0.13 11.08
C GLY A 369 9.48 0.20 12.21
N ASN A 370 10.45 1.10 12.10
CA ASN A 370 11.50 1.28 13.09
C ASN A 370 11.01 2.26 14.17
N GLN A 371 10.37 1.70 15.20
CA GLN A 371 9.79 2.42 16.33
C GLN A 371 10.66 2.33 17.59
N PRO A 372 10.56 3.31 18.52
CA PRO A 372 11.25 3.20 19.79
C PRO A 372 10.76 1.95 20.55
N PRO A 373 11.68 1.11 21.06
CA PRO A 373 11.29 -0.14 21.73
C PRO A 373 10.55 0.11 23.05
N LEU A 374 10.81 1.25 23.69
CA LEU A 374 10.16 1.67 24.92
C LEU A 374 10.11 3.20 24.97
N VAL A 375 8.94 3.73 25.34
CA VAL A 375 8.74 5.16 25.63
C VAL A 375 8.33 5.29 27.09
N SER A 376 9.18 5.93 27.88
CA SER A 376 8.93 6.17 29.30
C SER A 376 8.36 7.58 29.46
N ILE A 377 7.23 7.70 30.14
CA ILE A 377 6.54 8.98 30.36
C ILE A 377 6.41 9.21 31.85
N LEU A 378 7.16 10.17 32.38
CA LEU A 378 6.97 10.67 33.74
C LEU A 378 5.79 11.64 33.75
N ILE A 379 4.83 11.41 34.65
CA ILE A 379 3.58 12.17 34.74
C ILE A 379 3.56 12.91 36.07
N ASP A 380 3.36 14.22 36.02
CA ASP A 380 3.15 15.05 37.19
C ASP A 380 1.90 15.92 37.03
N VAL A 381 1.09 16.05 38.09
CA VAL A 381 -0.17 16.81 38.08
C VAL A 381 -0.03 17.95 39.07
N GLN A 382 -0.09 19.17 38.56
CA GLN A 382 0.16 20.36 39.33
C GLN A 382 -0.93 21.43 39.13
N THR A 383 -0.93 22.40 40.04
CA THR A 383 -1.80 23.58 39.97
C THR A 383 -0.92 24.83 39.95
N ILE A 384 -1.13 25.71 38.97
CA ILE A 384 -0.38 26.96 38.84
C ILE A 384 -1.02 28.03 39.72
N ASP A 385 -0.42 28.27 40.90
CA ASP A 385 -0.88 29.31 41.85
C ASP A 385 -0.06 30.60 41.80
N ARG A 386 1.00 30.64 40.98
CA ARG A 386 1.95 31.76 40.86
C ARG A 386 2.01 32.27 39.41
N GLU A 387 2.78 33.34 39.17
CA GLU A 387 3.05 33.80 37.80
C GLU A 387 3.64 32.67 36.94
N VAL A 388 3.11 32.55 35.71
CA VAL A 388 3.41 31.42 34.81
C VAL A 388 4.86 31.41 34.34
N GLU A 389 5.52 32.58 34.22
CA GLU A 389 6.88 32.70 33.69
C GLU A 389 7.95 32.15 34.66
N PRO A 390 8.00 32.56 35.94
CA PRO A 390 8.89 31.91 36.91
C PRO A 390 8.55 30.43 37.13
N TRP A 391 7.26 30.08 37.12
CA TRP A 391 6.82 28.70 37.31
C TRP A 391 7.32 27.77 36.21
N ILE A 392 7.16 28.15 34.93
CA ILE A 392 7.59 27.29 33.82
C ILE A 392 9.11 27.14 33.76
N GLU A 393 9.86 28.18 34.15
CA GLU A 393 11.32 28.13 34.17
C GLU A 393 11.88 27.17 35.22
N SER A 394 11.33 27.19 36.45
CA SER A 394 11.67 26.24 37.50
C SER A 394 11.37 24.80 37.07
N HIS A 395 10.17 24.56 36.52
CA HIS A 395 9.75 23.23 36.09
C HIS A 395 10.52 22.73 34.86
N TRP A 396 10.94 23.61 33.95
CA TRP A 396 11.80 23.21 32.84
C TRP A 396 13.21 22.86 33.31
N GLN A 397 13.71 23.52 34.36
CA GLN A 397 15.00 23.18 34.96
C GLN A 397 14.95 21.79 35.62
N GLU A 398 13.89 21.47 36.36
CA GLU A 398 13.66 20.13 36.90
C GLU A 398 13.61 19.09 35.78
N LYS A 399 12.86 19.39 34.70
CA LYS A 399 12.74 18.52 33.53
C LYS A 399 14.08 18.31 32.80
N GLU A 400 14.95 19.32 32.73
CA GLU A 400 16.31 19.16 32.21
C GLU A 400 17.10 18.14 33.04
N ASN A 401 17.03 18.24 34.38
CA ASN A 401 17.72 17.30 35.26
C ASN A 401 17.20 15.87 35.08
N GLU A 402 15.88 15.68 34.99
CA GLU A 402 15.24 14.39 34.70
C GLU A 402 15.68 13.81 33.35
N MET A 403 15.77 14.64 32.30
CA MET A 403 16.20 14.18 30.99
C MET A 403 17.69 13.80 30.98
N LEU A 404 18.56 14.55 31.67
CA LEU A 404 19.97 14.22 31.80
C LEU A 404 20.17 12.93 32.62
N HIS A 405 19.38 12.74 33.67
CA HIS A 405 19.33 11.50 34.44
C HIS A 405 18.91 10.32 33.55
N TYR A 406 17.81 10.48 32.80
CA TYR A 406 17.31 9.46 31.87
C TYR A 406 18.36 9.06 30.82
N TYR A 407 19.07 10.02 30.23
CA TYR A 407 20.12 9.71 29.26
C TYR A 407 21.35 9.01 29.87
N SER A 408 21.59 9.19 31.17
CA SER A 408 22.73 8.57 31.86
C SER A 408 22.40 7.17 32.37
N ASN A 409 21.21 6.99 32.94
CA ASN A 409 20.82 5.77 33.65
C ASN A 409 19.84 4.88 32.86
N GLY A 410 19.25 5.40 31.77
CA GLY A 410 18.27 4.71 30.94
C GLY A 410 16.87 4.63 31.56
N ASP A 411 16.64 5.35 32.66
CA ASP A 411 15.38 5.35 33.41
C ASP A 411 15.10 6.69 34.13
N PHE A 412 13.83 6.99 34.45
CA PHE A 412 13.42 8.16 35.24
C PHE A 412 13.40 7.86 36.75
N ASP A 413 13.71 8.88 37.56
CA ASP A 413 13.58 8.79 39.02
C ASP A 413 12.13 9.12 39.43
N GLY A 414 11.22 8.13 39.38
CA GLY A 414 9.84 8.36 39.82
C GLY A 414 8.83 7.31 39.35
N VAL A 415 7.54 7.65 39.48
CA VAL A 415 6.44 6.85 38.92
C VAL A 415 6.22 7.29 37.47
N TYR A 416 6.69 6.48 36.53
CA TYR A 416 6.50 6.70 35.10
C TYR A 416 5.72 5.55 34.46
N VAL A 417 5.10 5.84 33.31
CA VAL A 417 4.38 4.85 32.51
C VAL A 417 5.24 4.47 31.33
N ASP A 418 5.52 3.17 31.21
CA ASP A 418 6.13 2.60 30.02
C ASP A 418 5.05 2.24 29.00
N VAL A 419 5.19 2.79 27.80
CA VAL A 419 4.29 2.51 26.67
C VAL A 419 5.04 1.64 25.66
N PRO A 420 4.82 0.31 25.65
CA PRO A 420 5.29 -0.56 24.57
C PRO A 420 4.37 -0.33 23.37
N LEU A 421 4.79 0.51 22.42
CA LEU A 421 4.02 0.73 21.22
C LEU A 421 4.43 -0.31 20.18
N VAL A 422 3.53 -1.26 19.90
CA VAL A 422 3.54 -1.99 18.62
C VAL A 422 2.62 -1.21 17.70
N VAL A 423 3.17 -0.21 16.99
CA VAL A 423 2.47 0.36 15.82
C VAL A 423 2.51 -0.68 14.72
N GLY A 424 1.70 -1.72 14.87
CA GLY A 424 1.44 -2.63 13.77
C GLY A 424 0.87 -1.82 12.61
N ASP A 425 1.35 -2.10 11.39
CA ASP A 425 1.00 -1.48 10.11
C ASP A 425 -0.50 -1.14 9.93
N LYS A 426 -1.38 -1.80 10.67
CA LYS A 426 -2.83 -1.65 10.63
C LYS A 426 -3.33 -0.35 11.28
N LEU A 427 -2.76 0.18 12.36
CA LEU A 427 -3.37 1.29 13.11
C LEU A 427 -3.29 2.63 12.36
N VAL A 428 -2.17 2.85 11.66
CA VAL A 428 -1.94 4.01 10.80
C VAL A 428 -2.77 3.90 9.53
N HIS A 429 -2.88 2.69 8.97
CA HIS A 429 -3.82 2.42 7.88
C HIS A 429 -5.27 2.59 8.30
N ILE A 430 -5.69 2.19 9.50
CA ILE A 430 -7.06 2.37 9.99
C ILE A 430 -7.37 3.85 10.27
N LEU A 431 -6.41 4.62 10.81
CA LEU A 431 -6.58 6.07 11.00
C LEU A 431 -6.58 6.82 9.66
N LEU A 432 -5.74 6.44 8.70
CA LEU A 432 -5.74 6.99 7.34
C LEU A 432 -6.99 6.56 6.56
N LEU A 433 -7.43 5.31 6.67
CA LEU A 433 -8.66 4.80 6.06
C LEU A 433 -9.89 5.41 6.72
N GLY A 434 -9.92 5.61 8.04
CA GLY A 434 -11.00 6.27 8.75
C GLY A 434 -11.08 7.76 8.43
N ALA A 435 -9.94 8.45 8.28
CA ALA A 435 -9.87 9.82 7.81
C ALA A 435 -10.21 9.94 6.32
N LEU A 436 -9.83 8.97 5.48
CA LEU A 436 -10.23 8.86 4.07
C LEU A 436 -11.71 8.54 3.92
N LEU A 437 -12.27 7.61 4.70
CA LEU A 437 -13.69 7.28 4.68
C LEU A 437 -14.51 8.44 5.19
N SER A 438 -14.13 9.06 6.31
CA SER A 438 -14.87 10.22 6.85
C SER A 438 -14.76 11.45 5.94
N SER A 439 -13.61 11.67 5.29
CA SER A 439 -13.48 12.75 4.29
C SER A 439 -14.20 12.43 2.98
N LEU A 440 -14.20 11.18 2.51
CA LEU A 440 -14.98 10.76 1.34
C LEU A 440 -16.48 10.78 1.63
N VAL A 441 -16.92 10.33 2.80
CA VAL A 441 -18.32 10.40 3.27
C VAL A 441 -18.72 11.86 3.47
N ALA A 442 -17.86 12.73 4.01
CA ALA A 442 -18.16 14.16 4.15
C ALA A 442 -18.12 14.90 2.80
N ILE A 443 -17.22 14.56 1.89
CA ILE A 443 -17.20 15.08 0.51
C ILE A 443 -18.45 14.58 -0.23
N TYR A 444 -18.82 13.32 -0.09
CA TYR A 444 -20.04 12.72 -0.63
C TYR A 444 -21.31 13.35 -0.05
N TYR A 445 -21.40 13.54 1.26
CA TYR A 445 -22.51 14.25 1.93
C TYR A 445 -22.53 15.75 1.59
N LYS A 446 -21.38 16.41 1.44
CA LYS A 446 -21.30 17.83 1.03
C LYS A 446 -21.61 18.01 -0.46
N TYR A 447 -21.34 17.01 -1.27
CA TYR A 447 -21.68 16.96 -2.70
C TYR A 447 -23.16 16.61 -2.93
N LEU A 448 -23.75 15.75 -2.10
CA LEU A 448 -25.18 15.41 -2.15
C LEU A 448 -26.09 16.44 -1.46
N ASN A 449 -25.67 17.06 -0.35
CA ASN A 449 -26.50 17.99 0.44
C ASN A 449 -26.15 19.47 0.25
N ARG A 450 -26.06 19.91 -1.01
CA ARG A 450 -26.39 21.30 -1.36
C ARG A 450 -27.43 21.35 -2.48
N VAL A 451 -28.53 20.63 -2.31
CA VAL A 451 -29.75 21.00 -3.03
C VAL A 451 -30.16 22.38 -2.54
N LYS A 452 -29.91 23.40 -3.37
CA LYS A 452 -30.33 24.78 -3.08
C LYS A 452 -31.86 24.78 -2.98
N ARG A 453 -32.38 24.92 -1.75
CA ARG A 453 -33.82 25.03 -1.50
C ARG A 453 -34.27 26.45 -1.83
N VAL A 454 -34.99 26.60 -2.94
CA VAL A 454 -35.53 27.88 -3.39
C VAL A 454 -36.94 28.09 -2.84
N GLY A 455 -37.40 29.34 -2.73
CA GLY A 455 -38.77 29.65 -2.29
C GLY A 455 -38.99 29.60 -0.77
N ARG A 456 -37.93 29.57 0.04
CA ARG A 456 -38.01 29.45 1.52
C ARG A 456 -37.66 30.78 2.20
N GLY A 457 -38.57 31.76 2.12
CA GLY A 457 -38.46 33.05 2.81
C GLY A 457 -37.27 33.94 2.39
N PRO A 458 -37.27 35.23 2.77
CA PRO A 458 -36.24 36.18 2.33
C PRO A 458 -34.85 35.90 2.94
N GLY A 459 -34.77 35.37 4.16
CA GLY A 459 -33.50 35.06 4.84
C GLY A 459 -32.66 33.95 4.19
N SER A 460 -33.25 33.15 3.29
CA SER A 460 -32.52 32.13 2.50
C SER A 460 -31.77 32.70 1.29
N GLY A 461 -31.94 33.99 0.98
CA GLY A 461 -31.37 34.65 -0.20
C GLY A 461 -32.05 34.30 -1.54
N LEU A 462 -32.85 33.22 -1.61
CA LEU A 462 -33.55 32.74 -2.80
C LEU A 462 -35.07 32.60 -2.59
N GLY A 463 -35.66 33.39 -1.70
CA GLY A 463 -37.08 33.31 -1.35
C GLY A 463 -38.03 33.80 -2.46
N LYS A 464 -37.97 35.08 -2.80
CA LYS A 464 -39.01 35.75 -3.62
C LYS A 464 -39.12 35.19 -5.04
N THR A 465 -38.03 35.23 -5.81
CA THR A 465 -37.99 34.78 -7.21
C THR A 465 -37.42 33.38 -7.38
N SER A 466 -37.04 32.71 -6.29
CA SER A 466 -36.46 31.36 -6.35
C SER A 466 -35.23 31.24 -7.26
N GLY A 467 -34.51 32.34 -7.48
CA GLY A 467 -33.36 32.40 -8.40
C GLY A 467 -33.72 32.43 -9.88
N ARG A 468 -35.01 32.54 -10.25
CA ARG A 468 -35.48 32.53 -11.65
C ARG A 468 -35.53 33.91 -12.32
N GLY A 469 -35.11 34.97 -11.63
CA GLY A 469 -35.20 36.35 -12.13
C GLY A 469 -36.60 36.96 -12.06
N GLN A 470 -36.83 38.08 -12.75
CA GLN A 470 -38.10 38.81 -12.79
C GLN A 470 -38.78 38.67 -14.15
N LYS A 471 -40.08 38.30 -14.17
CA LYS A 471 -40.92 38.18 -15.38
C LYS A 471 -40.24 37.39 -16.54
N GLY A 472 -40.87 37.34 -17.72
CA GLY A 472 -40.31 36.66 -18.90
C GLY A 472 -40.49 35.13 -18.91
N GLN A 473 -40.10 34.50 -20.03
CA GLN A 473 -40.33 33.08 -20.28
C GLN A 473 -39.54 32.20 -19.31
N LYS A 474 -38.23 32.46 -19.09
CA LYS A 474 -37.38 31.68 -18.17
C LYS A 474 -37.82 31.75 -16.70
N ALA A 475 -38.60 32.75 -16.31
CA ALA A 475 -39.17 32.83 -14.96
C ALA A 475 -40.44 31.98 -14.78
N ARG A 476 -41.17 31.70 -15.87
CA ARG A 476 -42.47 31.01 -15.88
C ARG A 476 -42.41 29.60 -16.47
N SER A 477 -41.46 29.34 -17.37
CA SER A 477 -41.34 28.13 -18.19
C SER A 477 -39.88 27.93 -18.65
N SER A 478 -39.61 26.87 -19.41
CA SER A 478 -38.27 26.52 -19.91
C SER A 478 -38.02 27.00 -21.34
N VAL A 479 -36.74 27.26 -21.64
CA VAL A 479 -36.20 27.52 -22.99
C VAL A 479 -34.91 26.70 -23.09
N PRO A 480 -34.66 25.96 -24.19
CA PRO A 480 -33.41 25.22 -24.35
C PRO A 480 -32.19 26.13 -24.25
N ASP A 481 -31.14 25.70 -23.53
CA ASP A 481 -29.98 26.57 -23.24
C ASP A 481 -29.20 26.98 -24.50
N TRP A 482 -29.25 26.16 -25.56
CA TRP A 482 -28.63 26.42 -26.86
C TRP A 482 -29.55 27.19 -27.83
N PHE A 483 -30.72 27.67 -27.38
CA PHE A 483 -31.65 28.41 -28.24
C PHE A 483 -31.24 29.89 -28.36
N GLU A 484 -30.86 30.30 -29.58
CA GLU A 484 -30.37 31.65 -29.90
C GLU A 484 -31.51 32.63 -30.29
N GLY A 485 -32.71 32.47 -29.72
CA GLY A 485 -33.79 33.46 -29.85
C GLY A 485 -34.45 33.57 -31.23
N GLY A 486 -34.21 32.62 -32.14
CA GLY A 486 -34.75 32.61 -33.51
C GLY A 486 -33.71 32.86 -34.61
N GLN A 487 -32.49 33.26 -34.23
CA GLN A 487 -31.34 33.27 -35.14
C GLN A 487 -30.98 31.83 -35.56
N THR A 488 -30.39 31.66 -36.75
CA THR A 488 -29.79 30.38 -37.17
C THR A 488 -28.72 29.95 -36.17
N PRO A 489 -28.89 28.80 -35.46
CA PRO A 489 -27.98 28.41 -34.38
C PRO A 489 -26.55 28.19 -34.85
N LEU A 490 -25.57 28.37 -33.94
CA LEU A 490 -24.14 28.22 -34.24
C LEU A 490 -23.77 26.89 -34.92
N TRP A 491 -24.36 25.78 -34.47
CA TRP A 491 -24.12 24.44 -35.03
C TRP A 491 -24.76 24.23 -36.41
N LYS A 492 -25.62 25.15 -36.86
CA LYS A 492 -26.23 25.19 -38.20
C LYS A 492 -25.58 26.23 -39.11
N LEU A 493 -24.98 27.28 -38.54
CA LEU A 493 -24.25 28.31 -39.30
C LEU A 493 -23.06 27.73 -40.07
N PHE A 494 -22.30 26.83 -39.44
CA PHE A 494 -21.12 26.25 -40.07
C PHE A 494 -21.44 24.94 -40.80
N PRO A 495 -20.95 24.75 -42.04
CA PRO A 495 -21.10 23.49 -42.74
C PRO A 495 -20.32 22.39 -42.00
N LYS A 496 -20.88 21.18 -41.95
CA LYS A 496 -20.19 20.00 -41.40
C LYS A 496 -18.95 19.71 -42.26
N ARG A 497 -17.76 19.78 -41.65
CA ARG A 497 -16.48 19.49 -42.33
C ARG A 497 -15.95 18.12 -41.94
N GLY A 498 -15.41 17.42 -42.92
CA GLY A 498 -14.82 16.09 -42.73
C GLY A 498 -15.86 14.97 -42.62
N PHE A 499 -15.37 13.76 -42.39
CA PHE A 499 -16.17 12.56 -42.17
C PHE A 499 -15.42 11.63 -41.22
N TYR A 500 -16.15 10.81 -40.48
CA TYR A 500 -15.53 9.81 -39.62
C TYR A 500 -15.13 8.58 -40.45
N ARG A 501 -13.84 8.26 -40.49
CA ARG A 501 -13.34 7.06 -41.17
C ARG A 501 -13.47 5.84 -40.26
N HIS A 502 -14.57 5.10 -40.39
CA HIS A 502 -14.86 3.89 -39.58
C HIS A 502 -13.78 2.80 -39.65
N GLN A 503 -13.08 2.70 -40.80
CA GLN A 503 -12.04 1.71 -41.04
C GLN A 503 -10.61 2.22 -40.73
N LYS A 504 -10.47 3.32 -39.98
CA LYS A 504 -9.17 3.83 -39.55
C LYS A 504 -8.58 2.89 -38.49
N LEU A 505 -7.34 2.45 -38.72
CA LEU A 505 -6.57 1.70 -37.73
C LEU A 505 -6.00 2.67 -36.68
N ILE A 506 -6.25 2.37 -35.40
CA ILE A 506 -5.69 3.09 -34.25
C ILE A 506 -4.55 2.24 -33.69
N LEU A 507 -3.33 2.55 -34.12
CA LEU A 507 -2.14 1.78 -33.80
C LEU A 507 -1.42 2.41 -32.61
N ASN A 508 -0.92 1.59 -31.70
CA ASN A 508 -0.11 2.04 -30.58
C ASN A 508 1.29 2.37 -31.09
N GLU A 509 1.77 3.57 -30.81
CA GLU A 509 3.06 4.05 -31.32
C GLU A 509 4.19 3.68 -30.36
N VAL A 510 5.20 2.98 -30.87
CA VAL A 510 6.41 2.61 -30.11
C VAL A 510 7.62 3.27 -30.76
N LYS A 511 8.39 3.99 -29.95
CA LYS A 511 9.61 4.68 -30.39
C LYS A 511 10.82 3.75 -30.31
N LEU A 512 11.77 3.91 -31.23
CA LEU A 512 13.05 3.16 -31.19
C LEU A 512 13.84 3.40 -29.90
N SER A 513 13.79 4.61 -29.34
CA SER A 513 14.42 4.95 -28.06
C SER A 513 13.87 4.12 -26.90
N THR A 514 12.59 3.76 -26.93
CA THR A 514 11.99 2.87 -25.93
C THR A 514 12.55 1.45 -26.06
N ILE A 515 12.65 0.92 -27.28
CA ILE A 515 13.19 -0.42 -27.51
C ILE A 515 14.67 -0.48 -27.06
N GLN A 516 15.46 0.54 -27.40
CA GLN A 516 16.85 0.66 -26.97
C GLN A 516 16.99 0.66 -25.44
N LYS A 517 16.15 1.40 -24.72
CA LYS A 517 16.15 1.40 -23.24
C LYS A 517 15.88 0.02 -22.65
N PHE A 518 14.98 -0.75 -23.26
CA PHE A 518 14.69 -2.11 -22.79
C PHE A 518 15.83 -3.09 -23.11
N TYR A 519 16.55 -2.85 -24.19
CA TYR A 519 17.76 -3.59 -24.52
C TYR A 519 18.88 -3.32 -23.49
N GLU A 520 19.13 -2.06 -23.17
CA GLU A 520 20.12 -1.64 -22.16
C GLU A 520 19.80 -2.15 -20.75
N GLN A 521 18.51 -2.35 -20.44
CA GLN A 521 18.06 -2.94 -19.18
C GLN A 521 18.21 -4.47 -19.12
N GLY A 522 18.71 -5.14 -20.17
CA GLY A 522 18.85 -6.60 -20.24
C GLY A 522 17.52 -7.37 -20.38
N LYS A 523 16.39 -6.67 -20.55
CA LYS A 523 15.06 -7.31 -20.63
C LYS A 523 14.79 -8.05 -21.94
N LEU A 524 15.67 -7.88 -22.92
CA LEU A 524 15.54 -8.42 -24.27
C LEU A 524 16.50 -9.58 -24.58
N GLU A 525 17.32 -10.03 -23.62
CA GLU A 525 18.38 -11.02 -23.86
C GLU A 525 17.86 -12.40 -24.33
N ASN A 526 16.68 -12.81 -23.84
CA ASN A 526 16.09 -14.12 -24.17
C ASN A 526 15.06 -14.06 -25.31
N VAL A 527 14.92 -12.93 -26.00
CA VAL A 527 13.88 -12.72 -27.02
C VAL A 527 14.45 -12.96 -28.41
N LYS A 528 14.03 -14.06 -29.06
CA LYS A 528 14.44 -14.39 -30.45
C LYS A 528 13.81 -13.47 -31.50
N LEU A 529 12.56 -13.05 -31.27
CA LEU A 529 11.78 -12.21 -32.16
C LEU A 529 10.96 -11.23 -31.32
N LEU A 530 11.12 -9.92 -31.58
CA LEU A 530 10.36 -8.89 -30.91
C LEU A 530 9.03 -8.68 -31.63
N ASP A 531 8.01 -9.46 -31.22
CA ASP A 531 6.65 -9.41 -31.73
C ASP A 531 5.72 -8.58 -30.82
N MET A 532 4.53 -8.23 -31.28
CA MET A 532 3.58 -7.37 -30.55
C MET A 532 3.10 -8.00 -29.23
N LYS A 533 3.01 -9.34 -29.15
CA LYS A 533 2.78 -10.04 -27.87
C LYS A 533 3.92 -9.76 -26.88
N THR A 534 5.17 -9.99 -27.31
CA THR A 534 6.34 -9.80 -26.45
C THR A 534 6.49 -8.35 -25.99
N MET A 535 6.16 -7.38 -26.85
CA MET A 535 6.13 -5.96 -26.46
C MET A 535 5.09 -5.65 -25.38
N LYS A 536 3.93 -6.33 -25.40
CA LYS A 536 2.90 -6.18 -24.37
C LYS A 536 3.31 -6.86 -23.06
N ASP A 537 3.85 -8.07 -23.14
CA ASP A 537 4.27 -8.86 -21.97
C ASP A 537 5.43 -8.17 -21.22
N LEU A 538 6.35 -7.54 -21.95
CA LEU A 538 7.43 -6.72 -21.38
C LEU A 538 6.95 -5.36 -20.85
N GLY A 539 5.73 -4.93 -21.21
CA GLY A 539 5.19 -3.63 -20.82
C GLY A 539 5.71 -2.45 -21.66
N MET A 540 6.27 -2.69 -22.85
CA MET A 540 6.61 -1.61 -23.80
C MET A 540 5.35 -0.91 -24.34
N VAL A 541 4.26 -1.67 -24.52
CA VAL A 541 2.95 -1.15 -24.90
C VAL A 541 1.98 -1.40 -23.76
N THR A 542 1.45 -0.33 -23.19
CA THR A 542 0.48 -0.38 -22.10
C THR A 542 -0.94 -0.07 -22.60
N GLY A 543 -1.94 -0.56 -21.88
CA GLY A 543 -3.35 -0.37 -22.22
C GLY A 543 -3.90 -1.35 -23.27
N SER A 544 -5.03 -0.99 -23.88
CA SER A 544 -5.69 -1.81 -24.89
C SER A 544 -5.00 -1.69 -26.24
N MET A 545 -4.43 -2.79 -26.69
CA MET A 545 -3.85 -2.93 -28.03
C MET A 545 -4.89 -3.62 -28.92
N ASN A 546 -5.61 -2.85 -29.75
CA ASN A 546 -6.74 -3.36 -30.53
C ASN A 546 -6.42 -3.58 -32.02
N ASP A 547 -5.76 -2.61 -32.66
CA ASP A 547 -5.50 -2.65 -34.10
C ASP A 547 -4.03 -2.92 -34.45
N GLY A 548 -3.11 -2.93 -33.47
CA GLY A 548 -1.69 -3.23 -33.68
C GLY A 548 -0.70 -2.18 -33.15
N VAL A 549 0.56 -2.34 -33.54
CA VAL A 549 1.68 -1.47 -33.12
C VAL A 549 2.35 -0.84 -34.34
N ALA A 550 2.74 0.43 -34.21
CA ALA A 550 3.47 1.20 -35.19
C ALA A 550 4.83 1.65 -34.64
N ILE A 551 5.91 1.32 -35.33
CA ILE A 551 7.26 1.75 -34.92
C ILE A 551 7.61 3.10 -35.55
N LEU A 552 8.07 4.03 -34.72
CA LEU A 552 8.48 5.37 -35.12
C LEU A 552 9.97 5.60 -34.85
N LYS A 553 10.63 6.30 -35.79
CA LYS A 553 11.99 6.81 -35.61
C LYS A 553 11.94 7.99 -34.64
N ASP A 554 12.80 7.95 -33.63
CA ASP A 554 13.00 9.01 -32.63
C ASP A 554 14.50 9.30 -32.45
N THR A 555 15.32 8.24 -32.46
CA THR A 555 16.79 8.29 -32.31
C THR A 555 17.50 7.60 -33.47
N GLU A 556 18.77 7.97 -33.69
CA GLU A 556 19.67 7.31 -34.65
C GLU A 556 20.54 6.24 -33.99
N ASN A 557 20.84 6.41 -32.69
CA ASN A 557 21.57 5.45 -31.88
C ASN A 557 20.64 4.30 -31.50
N TYR A 558 20.61 3.27 -32.35
CA TYR A 558 19.89 2.02 -32.11
C TYR A 558 20.88 0.88 -32.38
N THR A 559 21.13 0.04 -31.38
CA THR A 559 22.15 -1.01 -31.44
C THR A 559 21.57 -2.41 -31.24
N CYS A 560 20.25 -2.52 -31.02
CA CYS A 560 19.61 -3.79 -30.73
C CYS A 560 19.55 -4.69 -31.98
N PRO A 561 20.20 -5.87 -31.98
CA PRO A 561 20.30 -6.75 -33.15
C PRO A 561 19.10 -7.71 -33.30
N ILE A 562 18.01 -7.49 -32.55
CA ILE A 562 16.86 -8.40 -32.48
C ILE A 562 15.89 -8.09 -33.64
N PRO A 563 15.41 -9.10 -34.38
CA PRO A 563 14.43 -8.89 -35.44
C PRO A 563 13.08 -8.45 -34.86
N VAL A 564 12.38 -7.57 -35.58
CA VAL A 564 11.16 -6.93 -35.10
C VAL A 564 9.97 -7.18 -36.04
N GLU A 565 8.87 -7.68 -35.47
CA GLU A 565 7.60 -7.93 -36.16
C GLU A 565 6.51 -7.02 -35.60
N THR A 566 5.94 -6.15 -36.45
CA THR A 566 4.81 -5.27 -36.07
C THR A 566 3.87 -5.00 -37.24
N THR A 567 2.78 -4.28 -37.01
CA THR A 567 1.82 -3.94 -38.08
C THR A 567 2.43 -3.00 -39.11
N LYS A 568 3.20 -1.99 -38.67
CA LYS A 568 3.89 -1.05 -39.56
C LYS A 568 5.08 -0.37 -38.88
N ALA A 569 6.01 0.10 -39.69
CA ALA A 569 7.06 1.03 -39.24
C ALA A 569 7.18 2.19 -40.24
N THR A 570 7.74 3.31 -39.80
CA THR A 570 8.12 4.39 -40.71
C THR A 570 9.36 4.00 -41.51
N GLY A 571 9.46 4.43 -42.78
CA GLY A 571 10.64 4.14 -43.63
C GLY A 571 11.99 4.50 -42.99
N PRO A 572 12.13 5.66 -42.33
CA PRO A 572 13.34 5.99 -41.58
C PRO A 572 13.63 5.04 -40.41
N ALA A 573 12.61 4.51 -39.73
CA ALA A 573 12.80 3.56 -38.64
C ALA A 573 13.32 2.21 -39.16
N ILE A 574 12.79 1.75 -40.30
CA ILE A 574 13.24 0.51 -40.96
C ILE A 574 14.73 0.61 -41.29
N LYS A 575 15.18 1.72 -41.88
CA LYS A 575 16.60 1.93 -42.20
C LYS A 575 17.51 1.87 -40.98
N VAL A 576 17.07 2.45 -39.85
CA VAL A 576 17.84 2.42 -38.59
C VAL A 576 17.92 1.01 -38.02
N ILE A 577 16.82 0.25 -38.03
CA ILE A 577 16.80 -1.16 -37.60
C ILE A 577 17.73 -2.01 -38.48
N GLU A 578 17.68 -1.83 -39.81
CA GLU A 578 18.55 -2.54 -40.76
C GLU A 578 20.03 -2.16 -40.57
N SER A 579 20.33 -0.88 -40.28
CA SER A 579 21.71 -0.43 -40.01
C SER A 579 22.29 -1.03 -38.72
N ALA A 580 21.43 -1.41 -37.77
CA ALA A 580 21.83 -2.10 -36.54
C ALA A 580 22.02 -3.62 -36.74
N GLY A 581 21.81 -4.13 -37.96
CA GLY A 581 21.92 -5.56 -38.28
C GLY A 581 20.67 -6.39 -37.98
N ALA A 582 19.55 -5.75 -37.62
CA ALA A 582 18.27 -6.42 -37.35
C ALA A 582 17.34 -6.41 -38.58
N THR A 583 16.47 -7.42 -38.70
CA THR A 583 15.46 -7.47 -39.76
C THR A 583 14.11 -6.96 -39.26
N PHE A 584 13.42 -6.19 -40.10
CA PHE A 584 12.07 -5.70 -39.82
C PHE A 584 11.06 -6.38 -40.76
N THR A 585 9.96 -6.90 -40.20
CA THR A 585 8.86 -7.48 -40.98
C THR A 585 7.53 -6.85 -40.60
N SER A 586 6.76 -6.37 -41.58
CA SER A 586 5.40 -5.89 -41.36
C SER A 586 4.37 -6.99 -41.61
N VAL A 587 3.57 -7.30 -40.58
CA VAL A 587 2.62 -8.42 -40.55
C VAL A 587 1.18 -7.93 -40.34
N TYR A 588 0.27 -8.51 -41.12
CA TYR A 588 -1.15 -8.23 -41.03
C TYR A 588 -1.83 -9.10 -39.97
N TYR A 589 -2.67 -8.47 -39.16
CA TYR A 589 -3.61 -9.15 -38.28
C TYR A 589 -5.02 -8.59 -38.49
N SER A 590 -6.03 -9.46 -38.53
CA SER A 590 -7.41 -9.02 -38.64
C SER A 590 -7.89 -8.37 -37.35
N ARG A 591 -8.68 -7.32 -37.48
CA ARG A 591 -9.24 -6.56 -36.36
C ARG A 591 -10.10 -7.46 -35.47
N GLY A 592 -9.94 -7.33 -34.16
CA GLY A 592 -10.67 -8.13 -33.18
C GLY A 592 -10.04 -9.51 -33.02
N VAL A 593 -10.63 -10.55 -33.62
CA VAL A 593 -10.29 -11.96 -33.32
C VAL A 593 -8.85 -12.30 -33.69
N GLY A 594 -8.38 -11.94 -34.89
CA GLY A 594 -7.04 -12.32 -35.34
C GLY A 594 -5.93 -11.65 -34.54
N PHE A 595 -6.08 -10.36 -34.24
CA PHE A 595 -5.12 -9.63 -33.42
C PHE A 595 -5.15 -10.06 -31.94
N ARG A 596 -6.35 -10.37 -31.40
CA ARG A 596 -6.48 -10.91 -30.05
C ARG A 596 -5.85 -12.30 -29.92
N ALA A 597 -6.04 -13.16 -30.92
CA ALA A 597 -5.43 -14.49 -30.94
C ALA A 597 -3.89 -14.42 -30.90
N HIS A 598 -3.32 -13.40 -31.54
CA HIS A 598 -1.88 -13.18 -31.51
C HIS A 598 -1.35 -12.79 -30.12
N HIS A 599 -1.93 -11.75 -29.50
CA HIS A 599 -1.39 -11.22 -28.25
C HIS A 599 -1.93 -11.89 -26.97
N SER A 600 -3.02 -12.64 -27.07
CA SER A 600 -3.60 -13.40 -25.94
C SER A 600 -4.08 -14.78 -26.40
N PRO A 601 -3.15 -15.67 -26.78
CA PRO A 601 -3.47 -17.02 -27.25
C PRO A 601 -4.04 -17.90 -26.12
N ASP A 602 -3.54 -17.73 -24.89
CA ASP A 602 -3.92 -18.54 -23.73
C ASP A 602 -5.42 -18.43 -23.44
N TRP A 603 -5.97 -17.22 -23.58
CA TRP A 603 -7.42 -17.02 -23.49
C TRP A 603 -8.22 -17.87 -24.50
N PHE A 604 -7.73 -18.04 -25.73
CA PHE A 604 -8.42 -18.89 -26.71
C PHE A 604 -8.27 -20.38 -26.41
N LEU A 605 -7.10 -20.80 -25.94
CA LEU A 605 -6.86 -22.18 -25.53
C LEU A 605 -7.72 -22.56 -24.32
N GLU A 606 -7.79 -21.70 -23.31
CA GLU A 606 -8.60 -21.90 -22.11
C GLU A 606 -10.11 -21.86 -22.41
N ASN A 607 -10.59 -20.89 -23.19
CA ASN A 607 -12.03 -20.69 -23.39
C ASN A 607 -12.62 -21.47 -24.56
N LYS A 608 -11.82 -21.78 -25.59
CA LYS A 608 -12.29 -22.45 -26.82
C LYS A 608 -11.58 -23.76 -27.14
N GLY A 609 -10.47 -24.08 -26.47
CA GLY A 609 -9.69 -25.30 -26.73
C GLY A 609 -8.88 -25.28 -28.04
N TYR A 610 -8.89 -24.18 -28.80
CA TYR A 610 -8.12 -24.04 -30.03
C TYR A 610 -7.73 -22.58 -30.31
N LEU A 611 -6.63 -22.39 -31.03
CA LEU A 611 -6.20 -21.07 -31.49
C LEU A 611 -6.70 -20.79 -32.92
N PRO A 612 -7.46 -19.71 -33.17
CA PRO A 612 -7.92 -19.35 -34.51
C PRO A 612 -6.76 -19.10 -35.47
N LEU A 613 -6.90 -19.56 -36.72
CA LEU A 613 -5.93 -19.32 -37.78
C LEU A 613 -5.86 -17.83 -38.15
N ARG A 614 -4.64 -17.37 -38.52
CA ARG A 614 -4.43 -16.00 -38.98
C ARG A 614 -5.18 -15.76 -40.30
N ALA A 615 -6.03 -14.74 -40.33
CA ALA A 615 -6.75 -14.35 -41.53
C ALA A 615 -5.83 -13.63 -42.54
N ARG A 616 -6.06 -13.86 -43.84
CA ARG A 616 -5.37 -13.14 -44.91
C ARG A 616 -5.95 -11.73 -45.09
N PRO A 617 -5.17 -10.74 -45.56
CA PRO A 617 -5.70 -9.42 -45.88
C PRO A 617 -6.64 -9.52 -47.09
N ILE A 618 -7.85 -8.99 -46.94
CA ILE A 618 -8.89 -9.02 -47.96
C ILE A 618 -8.94 -7.68 -48.72
N ALA A 619 -8.75 -6.57 -48.01
CA ALA A 619 -8.84 -5.26 -48.62
C ALA A 619 -7.63 -5.02 -49.54
N ARG A 620 -7.88 -4.56 -50.77
CA ARG A 620 -6.85 -4.24 -51.77
C ARG A 620 -5.73 -3.36 -51.22
N ARG A 621 -6.08 -2.38 -50.38
CA ARG A 621 -5.12 -1.47 -49.72
C ARG A 621 -4.14 -2.20 -48.81
N ASP A 622 -4.62 -3.21 -48.09
CA ASP A 622 -3.81 -3.96 -47.12
C ASP A 622 -2.93 -4.93 -47.90
N ILE A 623 -3.50 -5.65 -48.89
CA ILE A 623 -2.74 -6.51 -49.81
C ILE A 623 -1.58 -5.72 -50.44
N GLN A 624 -1.85 -4.54 -51.02
CA GLN A 624 -0.83 -3.69 -51.64
C GLN A 624 0.22 -3.18 -50.64
N SER A 625 -0.17 -2.94 -49.38
CA SER A 625 0.77 -2.48 -48.35
C SER A 625 1.69 -3.59 -47.89
N TYR A 626 1.17 -4.80 -47.65
CA TYR A 626 1.94 -5.96 -47.19
C TYR A 626 2.62 -6.73 -48.34
N SER A 627 2.31 -6.41 -49.60
CA SER A 627 3.06 -6.89 -50.77
C SER A 627 4.24 -5.99 -51.15
N ASN A 628 4.33 -4.77 -50.59
CA ASN A 628 5.36 -3.81 -50.98
C ASN A 628 6.71 -4.17 -50.31
N PRO A 629 7.77 -4.44 -51.09
CA PRO A 629 9.11 -4.71 -50.56
C PRO A 629 9.68 -3.58 -49.70
N GLU A 630 9.37 -2.30 -50.00
CA GLU A 630 9.87 -1.15 -49.26
C GLU A 630 9.35 -1.09 -47.81
N LYS A 631 8.14 -1.61 -47.59
CA LYS A 631 7.52 -1.68 -46.26
C LYS A 631 7.87 -2.97 -45.52
N ARG A 632 8.70 -3.82 -46.13
CA ARG A 632 9.05 -5.17 -45.65
C ARG A 632 7.83 -6.00 -45.30
N GLY A 633 6.83 -5.96 -46.17
CA GLY A 633 5.58 -6.69 -45.97
C GLY A 633 5.78 -8.20 -46.06
N TYR A 634 5.18 -8.94 -45.14
CA TYR A 634 5.33 -10.40 -45.06
C TYR A 634 4.80 -11.17 -46.28
N LEU A 635 3.99 -10.54 -47.15
CA LEU A 635 3.53 -11.19 -48.38
C LEU A 635 4.55 -11.08 -49.51
N THR A 636 5.61 -10.29 -49.36
CA THR A 636 6.63 -10.09 -50.40
C THR A 636 7.27 -11.44 -50.79
N GLY A 637 7.16 -11.82 -52.06
CA GLY A 637 7.69 -13.10 -52.57
C GLY A 637 6.83 -14.34 -52.29
N SER A 638 5.70 -14.19 -51.58
CA SER A 638 4.79 -15.31 -51.29
C SER A 638 4.06 -15.81 -52.55
N ASP A 639 3.80 -17.12 -52.61
CA ASP A 639 3.00 -17.74 -53.69
C ASP A 639 1.56 -17.19 -53.73
N TYR A 640 1.09 -16.65 -52.60
CA TYR A 640 -0.20 -15.97 -52.51
C TYR A 640 -0.29 -14.81 -53.52
N ILE A 641 0.75 -13.98 -53.64
CA ILE A 641 0.77 -12.86 -54.60
C ILE A 641 0.88 -13.38 -56.04
N LYS A 642 1.72 -14.40 -56.28
CA LYS A 642 1.91 -14.97 -57.63
C LYS A 642 0.59 -15.46 -58.24
N ASN A 643 -0.33 -15.93 -57.39
CA ASN A 643 -1.64 -16.41 -57.79
C ASN A 643 -2.71 -15.32 -57.97
N ILE A 644 -2.45 -14.08 -57.52
CA ILE A 644 -3.37 -12.95 -57.72
C ILE A 644 -3.25 -12.50 -59.18
N HIS A 645 -4.12 -13.04 -60.03
CA HIS A 645 -4.30 -12.54 -61.38
C HIS A 645 -5.10 -11.24 -61.30
N VAL A 646 -4.54 -10.12 -61.76
CA VAL A 646 -5.29 -8.85 -61.91
C VAL A 646 -6.22 -9.00 -63.12
N GLY A 647 -7.31 -9.75 -62.92
CA GLY A 647 -8.34 -10.01 -63.90
C GLY A 647 -9.24 -8.80 -64.09
N GLY A 648 -8.78 -7.86 -64.91
CA GLY A 648 -9.60 -6.75 -65.38
C GLY A 648 -9.01 -6.14 -66.64
N LYS A 649 -9.44 -6.61 -67.82
CA LYS A 649 -9.28 -5.81 -69.05
C LYS A 649 -9.91 -4.45 -68.79
N ARG A 650 -9.11 -3.39 -68.80
CA ARG A 650 -9.61 -2.02 -68.80
C ARG A 650 -10.45 -1.90 -70.08
N ILE A 651 -11.79 -1.85 -69.96
CA ILE A 651 -12.64 -1.58 -71.11
C ILE A 651 -12.34 -0.13 -71.50
N GLU A 652 -11.53 0.07 -72.53
CA GLU A 652 -11.40 1.38 -73.14
C GLU A 652 -12.76 1.74 -73.75
N LYS A 653 -13.46 2.70 -73.13
CA LYS A 653 -14.65 3.29 -73.75
C LYS A 653 -14.21 3.90 -75.08
N LYS A 654 -14.71 3.37 -76.20
CA LYS A 654 -14.63 4.04 -77.51
C LYS A 654 -15.40 5.36 -77.42
N VAL A 655 -14.69 6.44 -77.13
CA VAL A 655 -15.22 7.81 -77.29
C VAL A 655 -15.27 8.09 -78.79
N LYS A 656 -16.40 8.62 -79.30
CA LYS A 656 -16.47 9.10 -80.69
C LYS A 656 -15.50 10.28 -80.82
N LYS A 657 -14.40 10.07 -81.54
CA LYS A 657 -13.39 11.08 -81.85
C LYS A 657 -13.95 12.09 -82.84
N THR A 658 -13.56 13.36 -82.71
CA THR A 658 -13.94 14.40 -83.68
C THR A 658 -13.17 14.21 -84.99
N PRO A 659 -13.61 14.80 -86.12
CA PRO A 659 -12.87 14.71 -87.38
C PRO A 659 -11.43 15.22 -87.25
N LEU A 660 -11.22 16.25 -86.44
CA LEU A 660 -9.90 16.81 -86.14
C LEU A 660 -9.03 15.82 -85.34
N ASP A 661 -9.61 15.09 -84.38
CA ASP A 661 -8.89 14.05 -83.64
C ASP A 661 -8.51 12.86 -84.53
N LEU A 662 -9.31 12.57 -85.56
CA LEU A 662 -9.01 11.54 -86.56
C LEU A 662 -7.93 12.00 -87.55
N GLU A 663 -7.94 13.28 -87.95
CA GLU A 663 -6.87 13.91 -88.75
C GLU A 663 -5.54 14.00 -87.99
N VAL A 664 -5.58 14.33 -86.70
CA VAL A 664 -4.41 14.31 -85.81
C VAL A 664 -3.91 12.87 -85.59
N GLU A 665 -4.81 11.88 -85.55
CA GLU A 665 -4.42 10.46 -85.51
C GLU A 665 -3.88 9.93 -86.84
N SER A 666 -4.34 10.42 -87.99
CA SER A 666 -3.74 10.07 -89.27
C SER A 666 -2.38 10.75 -89.45
N ALA A 667 -2.26 12.03 -89.07
CA ALA A 667 -1.01 12.78 -89.09
C ALA A 667 0.04 12.21 -88.10
N SER A 668 -0.39 11.66 -86.96
CA SER A 668 0.51 10.99 -86.01
C SER A 668 0.87 9.55 -86.40
N LYS A 669 0.10 8.91 -87.29
CA LYS A 669 0.44 7.59 -87.85
C LYS A 669 1.43 7.68 -89.03
N ASP A 670 1.50 8.82 -89.71
CA ASP A 670 2.46 9.04 -90.80
C ASP A 670 3.88 9.44 -90.33
N ASN A 671 4.10 9.67 -89.02
CA ASN A 671 5.44 9.71 -88.44
C ASN A 671 5.95 8.31 -88.10
N SER A 672 6.05 7.47 -89.12
CA SER A 672 6.99 6.36 -89.13
C SER A 672 8.38 6.89 -89.47
N ASN A 673 9.12 7.26 -88.42
CA ASN A 673 10.59 7.36 -88.36
C ASN A 673 10.88 7.76 -86.90
N GLY A 674 11.48 6.91 -86.07
CA GLY A 674 12.83 6.43 -86.29
C GLY A 674 13.78 7.54 -85.84
N SER A 675 14.50 7.30 -84.72
CA SER A 675 15.50 8.19 -84.09
C SER A 675 14.92 9.54 -83.62
N PHE A 676 14.98 9.96 -82.37
CA PHE A 676 16.17 10.55 -81.74
C PHE A 676 15.81 10.87 -80.27
N VAL A 677 16.15 9.98 -79.31
CA VAL A 677 16.29 10.37 -77.89
C VAL A 677 17.49 9.64 -77.26
N ARG A 678 18.57 9.47 -78.01
CA ARG A 678 19.90 9.22 -77.44
C ARG A 678 20.88 10.17 -78.08
N SER A 679 21.39 11.10 -77.30
CA SER A 679 22.57 11.87 -77.65
C SER A 679 23.80 10.97 -77.52
N ALA A 680 24.44 10.68 -78.65
CA ALA A 680 25.75 10.05 -78.75
C ALA A 680 26.61 10.84 -79.75
N ILE A 681 27.92 10.90 -79.51
CA ILE A 681 28.89 11.59 -80.36
C ILE A 681 29.25 10.69 -81.55
N VAL A 682 29.21 11.19 -82.79
CA VAL A 682 29.48 10.45 -84.05
C VAL A 682 30.73 11.02 -84.74
N SER A 683 31.52 10.15 -85.40
CA SER A 683 32.79 10.49 -86.06
C SER A 683 32.64 10.79 -87.56
N PHE A 684 33.58 11.57 -88.12
CA PHE A 684 33.47 12.15 -89.48
C PHE A 684 33.75 11.18 -90.64
N ALA A 685 34.37 10.01 -90.40
CA ALA A 685 34.55 8.98 -91.44
C ALA A 685 33.26 8.15 -91.69
N ASP A 686 32.32 8.21 -90.74
CA ASP A 686 31.01 7.57 -90.80
C ASP A 686 29.94 8.48 -91.43
N LEU A 687 30.32 9.69 -91.81
CA LEU A 687 29.50 10.60 -92.61
C LEU A 687 29.95 10.49 -94.07
N LYS A 688 29.31 9.59 -94.82
CA LYS A 688 29.38 9.61 -96.29
C LYS A 688 28.15 10.34 -96.84
N LEU A 689 28.47 11.43 -97.53
CA LEU A 689 27.65 12.26 -98.44
C LEU A 689 26.77 11.43 -99.38
#